data_AF-A0A7G8BX87-F1
#
_entry.id   AF-A0A7G8BX87-F1
#
_cell.length_a   1.000
_cell.length_b   1.000
_cell.length_c   1.000
_cell.angle_alpha   90.00
_cell.angle_beta   90.00
_cell.angle_gamma   90.00
#
_symmetry.space_group_name_H-M   'P 1'
#
loop_
_entity.id
_entity.type
_entity.pdbx_description
1 polymer ?
#
loop_
_entity_poly.entity_id
_entity_poly.type
_entity_poly.pdbx_seq_one_letter_code
_entity_poly.pdbx_strand_id
1 'polypeptide(L)'
;MAHSRTPLAEDARDAGALAPTTQVPGMTLVFQRSEEQEAALQSLLIAQQDPASPLYHRWLTPDEFAGRFGVADQDLAATEAWLTAQGFHVESVARSRDRITFSGTAAQAQAAFGAELRKYRVDEEMHFAPANDLSLPAQLAPMTAAVLHLSDFRPKAYVITRDTVQPNLTSASGQQHFLTPKDIATMYNLTPLYQKNWYGDGQRIAVVGQSYVNLGSVQLTNFFGSLGLGVNVTPVLVPGSGVNAVSWGDQGESEIDIEYASGIAPKADIFLVYVGSNQNFNVFDSLAYAITENIAPIVSISYGSCELALSQSTLLQANSLFAEAAAQGQTLVASSGDSGSTECARYSAATTAQQQALSVSFPASSPYVTAIGGTQMAPGTFGANAGTYWQSAGSLDLTGSLLTYVPEVAWNEGTTSRISAGGGGISSYYPRPNWQSGVPGIPSGSNRLLPDVSFQSSSKSPGFILCTSDPFLVAESGQSSSCNNGLKGSNGSYTTAGGTSFAAPIFAGYLAILNQSKNATGLGNINPTLYNLASNATTYASAFHDITMGTNACTAGASMCSSAGQSSYMAGVGYDPVTGLGSVDFNALSAVWPLGPSASLVATSMRLTAIAAGISGGLSYSATPGQQVPVSITLQPVNSNTNAGNYAGTITISFDGAISPTALQIPSTSSGANSYTASYAVTAPTTAGSHVLTVTYSGDATHAPVARALSLTVGSISATGSMTLSVPNISVANNSTALTQVTVTPTGGYNGRVVWSLSATAASPGAPQLSGCYWITPLLVNGTVTTQLKMGMGSACSNVQPQARIAVQATQASIGADHTQRRDLPAGTIYAGLVIFGTLGMKRRRRFMSLLGVITVALFLSAGLTGCGGSGSSGTGGNNNNPTPPQTQPMSYTFKLTGTDSVNLSITASTTFNMTLQ
;
A
#
# COMPACT_ATOMS: atom_id res chain seq x y z
N MET A 1 15.57 17.91 -0.53
CA MET A 1 15.53 16.66 -1.30
C MET A 1 15.18 17.02 -2.72
N ALA A 2 16.17 17.02 -3.62
CA ALA A 2 15.92 17.25 -5.03
C ALA A 2 15.12 16.08 -5.63
N HIS A 3 14.30 16.36 -6.65
CA HIS A 3 13.53 15.34 -7.39
C HIS A 3 12.57 14.52 -6.50
N SER A 4 11.93 15.20 -5.55
CA SER A 4 10.88 14.66 -4.68
C SER A 4 9.46 15.06 -5.12
N ARG A 5 9.30 16.18 -5.84
CA ARG A 5 8.04 16.54 -6.51
C ARG A 5 7.67 15.48 -7.57
N THR A 6 6.40 15.06 -7.59
CA THR A 6 5.88 14.14 -8.62
C THR A 6 5.79 14.84 -9.99
N PRO A 7 6.22 14.20 -11.09
CA PRO A 7 6.05 14.74 -12.45
C PRO A 7 4.60 15.09 -12.84
N LEU A 8 3.60 14.42 -12.24
CA LEU A 8 2.17 14.64 -12.55
C LEU A 8 1.61 15.96 -11.98
N ALA A 9 2.27 16.55 -10.99
CA ALA A 9 1.85 17.78 -10.34
C ALA A 9 2.33 19.01 -11.15
N GLU A 10 1.89 19.16 -12.40
CA GLU A 10 2.32 20.27 -13.28
C GLU A 10 1.66 21.62 -12.92
N ASP A 11 2.39 22.73 -13.04
CA ASP A 11 1.86 24.09 -12.78
C ASP A 11 0.62 24.42 -13.62
N ALA A 12 0.50 23.84 -14.83
CA ALA A 12 -0.65 24.02 -15.72
C ALA A 12 -1.95 23.37 -15.21
N ARG A 13 -1.84 22.48 -14.21
CA ARG A 13 -2.94 21.70 -13.60
C ARG A 13 -3.33 22.21 -12.22
N ASP A 14 -2.58 23.17 -11.68
CA ASP A 14 -2.76 23.74 -10.35
C ASP A 14 -4.16 24.37 -10.20
N ALA A 15 -4.89 23.91 -9.19
CA ALA A 15 -6.22 24.34 -8.79
C ALA A 15 -6.21 25.10 -7.45
N GLY A 16 -5.04 25.59 -7.04
CA GLY A 16 -4.81 26.39 -5.84
C GLY A 16 -4.38 25.55 -4.62
N ALA A 17 -3.94 26.25 -3.59
CA ALA A 17 -3.47 25.64 -2.34
C ALA A 17 -4.50 24.67 -1.71
N LEU A 18 -3.97 23.60 -1.11
CA LEU A 18 -4.75 22.75 -0.21
C LEU A 18 -5.08 23.54 1.07
N ALA A 19 -6.23 23.26 1.70
CA ALA A 19 -6.59 23.99 2.91
C ALA A 19 -5.59 23.66 4.04
N PRO A 20 -5.06 24.65 4.79
CA PRO A 20 -4.03 24.40 5.80
C PRO A 20 -4.44 23.39 6.88
N THR A 21 -5.74 23.28 7.16
CA THR A 21 -6.35 22.36 8.14
C THR A 21 -6.69 20.99 7.57
N THR A 22 -6.48 20.73 6.26
CA THR A 22 -6.69 19.41 5.68
C THR A 22 -5.77 18.40 6.37
N GLN A 23 -6.35 17.31 6.86
CA GLN A 23 -5.59 16.17 7.38
C GLN A 23 -4.94 15.42 6.23
N VAL A 24 -3.67 15.08 6.40
CA VAL A 24 -2.86 14.27 5.50
C VAL A 24 -2.46 13.03 6.30
N PRO A 25 -3.31 11.99 6.35
CA PRO A 25 -2.96 10.76 7.05
C PRO A 25 -1.89 9.95 6.31
N GLY A 26 -1.09 9.18 7.06
CA GLY A 26 -0.18 8.17 6.51
C GLY A 26 1.12 8.68 5.88
N MET A 27 1.55 9.92 6.14
CA MET A 27 2.86 10.42 5.71
C MET A 27 3.97 9.50 6.21
N THR A 28 4.89 9.08 5.34
CA THR A 28 5.93 8.11 5.71
C THR A 28 7.32 8.67 5.47
N LEU A 29 8.11 8.87 6.53
CA LEU A 29 9.52 9.25 6.46
C LEU A 29 10.33 7.97 6.33
N VAL A 30 11.16 7.88 5.29
CA VAL A 30 11.98 6.71 4.99
C VAL A 30 13.46 7.07 5.14
N PHE A 31 14.17 6.32 5.97
CA PHE A 31 15.57 6.53 6.31
C PHE A 31 16.51 6.13 5.16
N GLN A 32 17.72 6.67 5.19
CA GLN A 32 18.79 6.36 4.26
C GLN A 32 19.82 5.43 4.92
N ARG A 33 20.17 4.34 4.23
CA ARG A 33 21.29 3.47 4.61
C ARG A 33 22.63 4.16 4.31
N SER A 34 23.63 3.98 5.17
CA SER A 34 24.99 4.46 4.90
C SER A 34 25.60 3.74 3.68
N GLU A 35 26.65 4.31 3.08
CA GLU A 35 27.34 3.67 1.95
C GLU A 35 27.91 2.29 2.34
N GLU A 36 28.38 2.14 3.59
CA GLU A 36 28.85 0.88 4.14
C GLU A 36 27.70 -0.13 4.35
N GLN A 37 26.54 0.32 4.84
CA GLN A 37 25.35 -0.52 4.96
C GLN A 37 24.84 -0.98 3.60
N GLU A 38 24.86 -0.12 2.57
CA GLU A 38 24.51 -0.47 1.20
C GLU A 38 25.50 -1.49 0.62
N ALA A 39 26.81 -1.22 0.69
CA ALA A 39 27.83 -2.17 0.22
C ALA A 39 27.75 -3.54 0.93
N ALA A 40 27.45 -3.55 2.22
CA ALA A 40 27.23 -4.77 2.99
C ALA A 40 25.93 -5.50 2.61
N LEU A 41 24.86 -4.79 2.25
CA LEU A 41 23.62 -5.41 1.73
C LEU A 41 23.86 -6.02 0.36
N GLN A 42 24.49 -5.30 -0.58
CA GLN A 42 24.80 -5.84 -1.92
C GLN A 42 25.69 -7.09 -1.84
N SER A 43 26.68 -7.09 -0.94
CA SER A 43 27.53 -8.25 -0.67
C SER A 43 26.73 -9.44 -0.10
N LEU A 44 25.79 -9.19 0.80
CA LEU A 44 24.90 -10.21 1.35
C LEU A 44 23.99 -10.80 0.26
N LEU A 45 23.37 -9.98 -0.58
CA LEU A 45 22.44 -10.40 -1.63
C LEU A 45 23.11 -11.33 -2.64
N ILE A 46 24.36 -11.02 -3.03
CA ILE A 46 25.17 -11.90 -3.87
C ILE A 46 25.46 -13.22 -3.13
N ALA A 47 25.92 -13.14 -1.88
CA ALA A 47 26.27 -14.32 -1.08
C ALA A 47 25.05 -15.19 -0.70
N GLN A 48 23.83 -14.65 -0.71
CA GLN A 48 22.60 -15.42 -0.51
C GLN A 48 22.12 -16.15 -1.77
N GLN A 49 22.58 -15.75 -2.96
CA GLN A 49 22.19 -16.33 -4.26
C GLN A 49 23.26 -17.26 -4.87
N ASP A 50 24.49 -17.28 -4.34
CA ASP A 50 25.57 -18.19 -4.77
C ASP A 50 25.49 -19.55 -4.05
N PRO A 51 25.25 -20.68 -4.76
CA PRO A 51 25.21 -22.02 -4.15
C PRO A 51 26.51 -22.48 -3.48
N ALA A 52 27.66 -21.86 -3.78
CA ALA A 52 28.93 -22.15 -3.12
C ALA A 52 29.13 -21.37 -1.80
N SER A 53 28.29 -20.37 -1.53
CA SER A 53 28.37 -19.52 -0.35
C SER A 53 27.77 -20.20 0.90
N PRO A 54 28.38 -20.07 2.09
CA PRO A 54 27.78 -20.53 3.34
C PRO A 54 26.50 -19.75 3.72
N LEU A 55 26.27 -18.60 3.07
CA LEU A 55 25.06 -17.77 3.23
C LEU A 55 23.97 -18.10 2.20
N TYR A 56 24.16 -19.09 1.32
CA TYR A 56 23.17 -19.46 0.31
C TYR A 56 21.79 -19.74 0.93
N HIS A 57 20.77 -19.01 0.48
CA HIS A 57 19.41 -19.01 1.03
C HIS A 57 19.33 -18.85 2.58
N ARG A 58 20.32 -18.20 3.21
CA ARG A 58 20.28 -17.77 4.62
C ARG A 58 19.60 -16.41 4.72
N TRP A 59 18.28 -16.43 4.51
CA TRP A 59 17.41 -15.26 4.55
C TRP A 59 17.40 -14.59 5.93
N LEU A 60 17.27 -13.27 5.96
CA LEU A 60 17.08 -12.51 7.19
C LEU A 60 15.59 -12.40 7.56
N THR A 61 15.30 -12.34 8.85
CA THR A 61 14.04 -11.77 9.34
C THR A 61 14.06 -10.24 9.28
N PRO A 62 12.90 -9.55 9.33
CA PRO A 62 12.86 -8.08 9.38
C PRO A 62 13.67 -7.49 10.54
N ASP A 63 13.69 -8.16 11.69
CA ASP A 63 14.42 -7.70 12.88
C ASP A 63 15.94 -7.89 12.75
N GLU A 64 16.40 -8.96 12.07
CA GLU A 64 17.81 -9.16 11.71
C GLU A 64 18.26 -8.21 10.60
N PHE A 65 17.37 -7.86 9.66
CA PHE A 65 17.61 -6.82 8.69
C PHE A 65 17.77 -5.46 9.39
N ALA A 66 16.86 -5.11 10.29
CA ALA A 66 16.91 -3.89 11.08
C ALA A 66 18.22 -3.74 11.87
N GLY A 67 18.64 -4.81 12.56
CA GLY A 67 19.88 -4.81 13.35
C GLY A 67 21.17 -4.66 12.54
N ARG A 68 21.10 -4.75 11.20
CA ARG A 68 22.26 -4.63 10.28
C ARG A 68 22.18 -3.41 9.36
N PHE A 69 20.98 -3.10 8.88
CA PHE A 69 20.72 -2.18 7.77
C PHE A 69 19.62 -1.15 8.08
N GLY A 70 18.94 -1.25 9.23
CA GLY A 70 18.01 -0.23 9.70
C GLY A 70 18.74 0.99 10.30
N VAL A 71 17.96 2.00 10.69
CA VAL A 71 18.47 3.16 11.45
C VAL A 71 18.75 2.76 12.91
N ALA A 72 19.69 3.45 13.57
CA ALA A 72 20.00 3.20 14.97
C ALA A 72 18.84 3.64 15.88
N ASP A 73 18.60 2.89 16.97
CA ASP A 73 17.47 3.12 17.90
C ASP A 73 17.46 4.54 18.50
N GLN A 74 18.64 5.15 18.68
CA GLN A 74 18.76 6.53 19.17
C GLN A 74 18.28 7.55 18.14
N ASP A 75 18.60 7.37 16.86
CA ASP A 75 18.22 8.27 15.77
C ASP A 75 16.75 8.09 15.39
N LEU A 76 16.25 6.85 15.48
CA LEU A 76 14.83 6.51 15.39
C LEU A 76 14.01 7.27 16.45
N ALA A 77 14.36 7.10 17.73
CA ALA A 77 13.69 7.77 18.84
C ALA A 77 13.81 9.30 18.78
N ALA A 78 14.95 9.83 18.30
CA ALA A 78 15.12 11.26 18.07
C ALA A 78 14.19 11.78 16.94
N THR A 79 14.00 10.99 15.88
CA THR A 79 13.09 11.33 14.77
C THR A 79 11.62 11.27 15.20
N GLU A 80 11.21 10.25 15.95
CA GLU A 80 9.86 10.17 16.56
C GLU A 80 9.59 11.37 17.48
N ALA A 81 10.54 11.71 18.36
CA ALA A 81 10.43 12.86 19.24
C ALA A 81 10.33 14.18 18.46
N TRP A 82 11.10 14.34 17.38
CA TRP A 82 11.02 15.50 16.50
C TRP A 82 9.67 15.61 15.77
N LEU A 83 9.18 14.52 15.16
CA LEU A 83 7.88 14.48 14.49
C LEU A 83 6.76 14.88 15.45
N THR A 84 6.79 14.31 16.66
CA THR A 84 5.82 14.61 17.71
C THR A 84 5.93 16.07 18.21
N ALA A 85 7.13 16.65 18.20
CA ALA A 85 7.35 18.07 18.52
C ALA A 85 6.88 19.04 17.42
N GLN A 86 6.85 18.63 16.14
CA GLN A 86 6.15 19.35 15.06
C GLN A 86 4.61 19.20 15.14
N GLY A 87 4.12 18.40 16.10
CA GLY A 87 2.70 18.14 16.33
C GLY A 87 2.11 17.06 15.42
N PHE A 88 2.94 16.28 14.72
CA PHE A 88 2.46 15.09 14.04
C PHE A 88 2.10 13.99 15.07
N HIS A 89 1.18 13.12 14.69
CA HIS A 89 0.92 11.86 15.40
C HIS A 89 1.74 10.76 14.71
N VAL A 90 2.75 10.21 15.39
CA VAL A 90 3.40 8.97 14.94
C VAL A 90 2.39 7.82 15.05
N GLU A 91 2.17 7.11 13.95
CA GLU A 91 1.20 6.00 13.85
C GLU A 91 1.89 4.65 14.02
N SER A 92 3.04 4.46 13.34
CA SER A 92 3.82 3.23 13.39
C SER A 92 5.28 3.44 13.00
N VAL A 93 6.11 2.45 13.34
CA VAL A 93 7.50 2.31 12.90
C VAL A 93 7.61 0.93 12.26
N ALA A 94 8.24 0.81 11.08
CA ALA A 94 8.43 -0.51 10.47
C ALA A 94 9.49 -1.32 11.22
N ARG A 95 9.32 -2.64 11.26
CA ARG A 95 10.23 -3.59 11.92
C ARG A 95 11.67 -3.50 11.45
N SER A 96 11.85 -3.30 10.15
CA SER A 96 13.14 -3.08 9.47
C SER A 96 13.86 -1.81 9.94
N ARG A 97 13.21 -0.95 10.75
CA ARG A 97 13.68 0.36 11.22
C ARG A 97 14.15 1.26 10.07
N ASP A 98 13.51 1.13 8.92
CA ASP A 98 13.80 1.91 7.72
C ASP A 98 12.78 3.02 7.46
N ARG A 99 11.66 3.06 8.20
CA ARG A 99 10.61 4.09 8.05
C ARG A 99 9.75 4.31 9.29
N ILE A 100 9.18 5.51 9.39
CA ILE A 100 8.15 5.92 10.35
C ILE A 100 6.94 6.44 9.58
N THR A 101 5.74 5.94 9.89
CA THR A 101 4.48 6.47 9.37
C THR A 101 3.81 7.35 10.42
N PHE A 102 3.30 8.51 9.99
CA PHE A 102 2.77 9.56 10.85
C PHE A 102 1.72 10.41 10.14
N SER A 103 0.89 11.12 10.91
CA SER A 103 -0.24 11.89 10.41
C SER A 103 -0.27 13.31 10.96
N GLY A 104 -0.82 14.25 10.19
CA GLY A 104 -1.02 15.63 10.62
C GLY A 104 -1.67 16.48 9.53
N THR A 105 -1.55 17.80 9.65
CA THR A 105 -2.18 18.75 8.71
C THR A 105 -1.27 19.20 7.58
N ALA A 106 -1.85 19.66 6.47
CA ALA A 106 -1.13 20.30 5.37
C ALA A 106 -0.27 21.49 5.84
N ALA A 107 -0.72 22.26 6.84
CA ALA A 107 0.08 23.32 7.46
C ALA A 107 1.35 22.79 8.15
N GLN A 108 1.25 21.64 8.84
CA GLN A 108 2.40 21.03 9.51
C GLN A 108 3.37 20.42 8.49
N ALA A 109 2.87 19.76 7.43
CA ALA A 109 3.71 19.29 6.34
C ALA A 109 4.48 20.44 5.66
N GLN A 110 3.81 21.57 5.40
CA GLN A 110 4.44 22.78 4.87
C GLN A 110 5.51 23.34 5.82
N ALA A 111 5.23 23.43 7.12
CA ALA A 111 6.17 23.97 8.10
C ALA A 111 7.38 23.06 8.36
N ALA A 112 7.18 21.75 8.39
CA ALA A 112 8.19 20.76 8.73
C ALA A 112 9.08 20.35 7.54
N PHE A 113 8.49 20.31 6.33
CA PHE A 113 9.15 19.77 5.12
C PHE A 113 9.19 20.73 3.93
N GLY A 114 8.74 21.99 4.07
CA GLY A 114 8.58 22.91 2.94
C GLY A 114 7.58 22.43 1.87
N ALA A 115 6.73 21.46 2.25
CA ALA A 115 5.81 20.78 1.36
C ALA A 115 4.57 21.64 1.09
N GLU A 116 4.64 22.55 0.11
CA GLU A 116 3.48 23.38 -0.22
C GLU A 116 2.44 22.51 -0.95
N LEU A 117 1.54 21.91 -0.19
CA LEU A 117 0.50 21.05 -0.74
C LEU A 117 -0.52 21.89 -1.50
N ARG A 118 -0.65 21.58 -2.79
CA ARG A 118 -1.60 22.21 -3.70
C ARG A 118 -2.48 21.16 -4.33
N LYS A 119 -3.64 21.58 -4.81
CA LYS A 119 -4.58 20.72 -5.52
C LYS A 119 -4.25 20.74 -7.00
N TYR A 120 -4.30 19.60 -7.66
CA TYR A 120 -4.11 19.48 -9.11
C TYR A 120 -5.32 18.78 -9.72
N ARG A 121 -5.73 19.20 -10.91
CA ARG A 121 -6.81 18.54 -11.65
C ARG A 121 -6.22 17.71 -12.78
N VAL A 122 -6.38 16.40 -12.68
CA VAL A 122 -5.76 15.41 -13.56
C VAL A 122 -6.85 14.42 -13.93
N ASP A 123 -7.07 14.21 -15.22
CA ASP A 123 -7.98 13.17 -15.72
C ASP A 123 -9.40 13.25 -15.12
N GLU A 124 -9.90 14.50 -14.99
CA GLU A 124 -11.14 14.93 -14.32
C GLU A 124 -11.20 14.72 -12.80
N GLU A 125 -10.27 13.97 -12.23
CA GLU A 125 -10.07 13.79 -10.77
C GLU A 125 -9.32 14.99 -10.15
N MET A 126 -9.54 15.18 -8.85
CA MET A 126 -8.89 16.21 -8.03
C MET A 126 -7.90 15.56 -7.07
N HIS A 127 -6.63 15.85 -7.26
CA HIS A 127 -5.50 15.32 -6.48
C HIS A 127 -4.90 16.40 -5.59
N PHE A 128 -4.06 15.99 -4.63
CA PHE A 128 -3.08 16.87 -3.98
C PHE A 128 -1.65 16.37 -4.14
N ALA A 129 -0.69 17.30 -4.14
CA ALA A 129 0.75 17.00 -4.16
C ALA A 129 1.58 18.21 -3.70
N PRO A 130 2.88 18.04 -3.36
CA PRO A 130 3.78 19.17 -3.13
C PRO A 130 4.02 19.94 -4.44
N ALA A 131 3.96 21.27 -4.37
CA ALA A 131 4.28 22.15 -5.48
C ALA A 131 5.80 22.34 -5.70
N ASN A 132 6.61 21.98 -4.73
CA ASN A 132 8.06 22.17 -4.73
C ASN A 132 8.76 20.92 -4.21
N ASP A 133 10.05 20.82 -4.48
CA ASP A 133 10.92 19.84 -3.83
C ASP A 133 10.99 20.08 -2.31
N LEU A 134 10.95 18.99 -1.54
CA LEU A 134 10.87 19.01 -0.09
C LEU A 134 12.17 19.51 0.56
N SER A 135 12.07 20.38 1.56
CA SER A 135 13.20 20.83 2.38
C SER A 135 13.21 20.12 3.74
N LEU A 136 14.28 19.42 4.09
CA LEU A 136 14.41 18.77 5.40
C LEU A 136 15.19 19.65 6.40
N PRO A 137 14.92 19.53 7.71
CA PRO A 137 15.80 20.05 8.74
C PRO A 137 17.20 19.46 8.63
N ALA A 138 18.24 20.25 8.90
CA ALA A 138 19.64 19.82 8.80
C ALA A 138 19.99 18.60 9.68
N GLN A 139 19.19 18.32 10.72
CA GLN A 139 19.32 17.17 11.61
C GLN A 139 18.81 15.86 10.98
N LEU A 140 17.77 15.93 10.13
CA LEU A 140 17.16 14.76 9.49
C LEU A 140 17.70 14.53 8.07
N ALA A 141 18.14 15.59 7.39
CA ALA A 141 18.58 15.56 6.00
C ALA A 141 19.67 14.52 5.67
N PRO A 142 20.66 14.21 6.54
CA PRO A 142 21.67 13.19 6.25
C PRO A 142 21.16 11.75 6.33
N MET A 143 20.05 11.51 7.05
CA MET A 143 19.53 10.18 7.35
C MET A 143 18.16 9.90 6.74
N THR A 144 17.58 10.84 5.98
CA THR A 144 16.26 10.70 5.36
C THR A 144 16.40 10.70 3.84
N ALA A 145 16.04 9.60 3.19
CA ALA A 145 16.08 9.51 1.72
C ALA A 145 14.74 9.84 1.05
N ALA A 146 13.59 9.80 1.75
CA ALA A 146 12.34 10.38 1.26
C ALA A 146 11.32 10.69 2.38
N VAL A 147 10.32 11.50 2.03
CA VAL A 147 9.02 11.57 2.72
C VAL A 147 7.95 11.27 1.68
N LEU A 148 7.18 10.21 1.90
CA LEU A 148 6.15 9.67 1.02
C LEU A 148 4.74 10.12 1.49
N HIS A 149 3.71 9.80 0.69
CA HIS A 149 2.28 10.07 0.97
C HIS A 149 1.91 11.55 1.16
N LEU A 150 2.75 12.45 0.64
CA LEU A 150 2.41 13.86 0.45
C LEU A 150 1.63 14.11 -0.86
N SER A 151 1.23 13.05 -1.56
CA SER A 151 0.34 13.08 -2.72
C SER A 151 -0.57 11.86 -2.79
N ASP A 152 -1.76 12.01 -3.39
CA ASP A 152 -2.81 10.98 -3.52
C ASP A 152 -2.89 10.33 -4.92
N PHE A 153 -1.87 10.50 -5.77
CA PHE A 153 -1.78 9.78 -7.05
C PHE A 153 -1.61 8.27 -6.82
N ARG A 154 -2.60 7.49 -7.26
CA ARG A 154 -2.63 6.02 -7.11
C ARG A 154 -2.14 5.30 -8.38
N PRO A 155 -1.36 4.20 -8.25
CA PRO A 155 -1.17 3.24 -9.34
C PRO A 155 -2.52 2.68 -9.81
N LYS A 156 -2.56 2.14 -11.03
CA LYS A 156 -3.77 1.51 -11.59
C LYS A 156 -3.49 0.03 -11.87
N ALA A 157 -4.52 -0.79 -11.70
CA ALA A 157 -4.60 -2.17 -12.17
C ALA A 157 -4.25 -2.26 -13.67
N TYR A 158 -3.75 -3.41 -14.12
CA TYR A 158 -3.42 -3.63 -15.53
C TYR A 158 -4.51 -4.39 -16.30
N VAL A 159 -5.42 -5.11 -15.63
CA VAL A 159 -6.44 -5.97 -16.23
C VAL A 159 -7.06 -5.41 -17.51
N ILE A 160 -6.94 -6.18 -18.60
CA ILE A 160 -7.54 -5.86 -19.88
C ILE A 160 -8.79 -6.72 -20.11
N THR A 161 -9.94 -6.12 -19.83
CA THR A 161 -11.27 -6.61 -20.23
C THR A 161 -11.48 -6.52 -21.74
N ARG A 162 -12.54 -7.17 -22.23
CA ARG A 162 -12.93 -7.17 -23.65
C ARG A 162 -14.41 -6.86 -23.83
N ASP A 163 -14.72 -6.06 -24.85
CA ASP A 163 -16.09 -5.83 -25.32
C ASP A 163 -16.81 -7.15 -25.63
N THR A 164 -18.06 -7.27 -25.16
CA THR A 164 -19.03 -8.36 -25.39
C THR A 164 -18.61 -9.49 -26.33
N VAL A 165 -18.37 -10.68 -25.78
CA VAL A 165 -18.22 -11.93 -26.54
C VAL A 165 -19.28 -12.94 -26.09
N GLN A 166 -19.88 -13.62 -27.07
CA GLN A 166 -20.57 -14.89 -26.92
C GLN A 166 -20.00 -15.86 -27.98
N PRO A 167 -19.77 -17.17 -27.73
CA PRO A 167 -20.09 -17.96 -26.53
C PRO A 167 -18.98 -18.94 -26.00
N ASN A 168 -19.20 -19.47 -24.80
CA ASN A 168 -18.72 -20.74 -24.20
C ASN A 168 -17.23 -21.19 -24.17
N LEU A 169 -16.78 -21.67 -22.98
CA LEU A 169 -15.76 -22.74 -22.82
C LEU A 169 -15.91 -23.81 -23.91
N THR A 170 -14.85 -24.56 -24.24
CA THR A 170 -14.90 -25.61 -25.28
C THR A 170 -16.22 -26.38 -25.19
N SER A 171 -17.05 -26.22 -26.23
CA SER A 171 -18.51 -26.36 -26.12
C SER A 171 -19.08 -27.33 -27.14
N ALA A 172 -20.19 -27.98 -26.76
CA ALA A 172 -21.05 -28.79 -27.62
C ALA A 172 -21.41 -28.08 -28.94
N SER A 173 -21.56 -26.76 -28.89
CA SER A 173 -21.90 -25.90 -30.03
C SER A 173 -20.81 -24.86 -30.29
N GLY A 174 -20.11 -24.98 -31.43
CA GLY A 174 -19.27 -23.92 -31.98
C GLY A 174 -17.76 -23.99 -31.69
N GLN A 175 -17.30 -24.85 -30.77
CA GLN A 175 -15.87 -25.12 -30.49
C GLN A 175 -15.01 -23.83 -30.38
N GLN A 176 -15.39 -22.90 -29.49
CA GLN A 176 -14.54 -21.79 -29.06
C GLN A 176 -13.81 -22.19 -27.77
N HIS A 177 -12.65 -21.60 -27.51
CA HIS A 177 -11.79 -21.94 -26.36
C HIS A 177 -11.62 -20.74 -25.44
N PHE A 178 -11.44 -21.02 -24.15
CA PHE A 178 -11.10 -20.06 -23.10
C PHE A 178 -10.18 -20.75 -22.09
N LEU A 179 -9.48 -19.95 -21.28
CA LEU A 179 -8.52 -20.45 -20.32
C LEU A 179 -9.09 -20.44 -18.91
N THR A 180 -8.90 -21.55 -18.21
CA THR A 180 -8.91 -21.60 -16.74
C THR A 180 -7.51 -21.93 -16.23
N PRO A 181 -7.27 -21.88 -14.90
CA PRO A 181 -6.03 -22.38 -14.31
C PRO A 181 -5.67 -23.83 -14.69
N LYS A 182 -6.63 -24.69 -15.05
CA LYS A 182 -6.36 -26.07 -15.51
C LYS A 182 -5.75 -26.12 -16.91
N ASP A 183 -6.23 -25.28 -17.82
CA ASP A 183 -5.66 -25.17 -19.18
C ASP A 183 -4.23 -24.63 -19.10
N ILE A 184 -4.01 -23.60 -18.27
CA ILE A 184 -2.69 -23.02 -18.01
C ILE A 184 -1.71 -24.03 -17.39
N ALA A 185 -2.19 -24.88 -16.48
CA ALA A 185 -1.38 -25.95 -15.92
C ALA A 185 -0.95 -26.99 -16.97
N THR A 186 -1.78 -27.25 -17.99
CA THR A 186 -1.35 -28.07 -19.14
C THR A 186 -0.41 -27.31 -20.06
N MET A 187 -0.68 -26.03 -20.34
CA MET A 187 0.08 -25.20 -21.28
C MET A 187 1.56 -25.13 -20.91
N TYR A 188 1.87 -24.88 -19.63
CA TYR A 188 3.24 -24.72 -19.13
C TYR A 188 3.74 -25.92 -18.31
N ASN A 189 3.19 -27.12 -18.61
CA ASN A 189 3.67 -28.42 -18.13
C ASN A 189 3.77 -28.60 -16.59
N LEU A 190 2.74 -28.17 -15.84
CA LEU A 190 2.62 -28.40 -14.40
C LEU A 190 2.14 -29.82 -14.03
N THR A 191 1.45 -30.52 -14.95
CA THR A 191 0.85 -31.84 -14.70
C THR A 191 1.81 -32.87 -14.07
N PRO A 192 3.09 -33.01 -14.47
CA PRO A 192 4.04 -33.92 -13.83
C PRO A 192 4.40 -33.55 -12.38
N LEU A 193 4.21 -32.29 -11.98
CA LEU A 193 4.45 -31.79 -10.62
C LEU A 193 3.22 -32.04 -9.73
N TYR A 194 2.01 -31.85 -10.27
CA TYR A 194 0.76 -32.27 -9.61
C TYR A 194 0.70 -33.79 -9.37
N GLN A 195 1.20 -34.61 -10.31
CA GLN A 195 1.33 -36.06 -10.12
C GLN A 195 2.29 -36.45 -8.98
N LYS A 196 3.23 -35.58 -8.61
CA LYS A 196 4.11 -35.72 -7.43
C LYS A 196 3.48 -35.16 -6.14
N ASN A 197 2.23 -34.71 -6.20
CA ASN A 197 1.48 -34.01 -5.16
C ASN A 197 2.02 -32.62 -4.78
N TRP A 198 2.70 -31.92 -5.69
CA TRP A 198 3.15 -30.55 -5.46
C TRP A 198 2.11 -29.52 -5.92
N TYR A 199 1.34 -28.98 -4.98
CA TYR A 199 0.24 -28.04 -5.20
C TYR A 199 0.43 -26.69 -4.48
N GLY A 200 1.66 -26.39 -4.05
CA GLY A 200 2.00 -25.25 -3.20
C GLY A 200 1.85 -25.50 -1.69
N ASP A 201 1.68 -26.76 -1.23
CA ASP A 201 1.50 -27.08 0.19
C ASP A 201 2.63 -26.46 1.06
N GLY A 202 2.25 -25.77 2.13
CA GLY A 202 3.20 -25.16 3.08
C GLY A 202 3.82 -23.85 2.58
N GLN A 203 3.45 -23.38 1.39
CA GLN A 203 3.91 -22.10 0.84
C GLN A 203 2.84 -21.01 1.00
N ARG A 204 3.29 -19.75 0.97
CA ARG A 204 2.43 -18.57 1.09
C ARG A 204 2.65 -17.67 -0.11
N ILE A 205 1.59 -17.02 -0.59
CA ILE A 205 1.64 -15.99 -1.63
C ILE A 205 0.93 -14.75 -1.09
N ALA A 206 1.58 -13.59 -1.11
CA ALA A 206 0.94 -12.31 -0.87
C ALA A 206 0.52 -11.72 -2.22
N VAL A 207 -0.78 -11.60 -2.44
CA VAL A 207 -1.39 -10.82 -3.52
C VAL A 207 -1.55 -9.39 -2.99
N VAL A 208 -0.95 -8.40 -3.65
CA VAL A 208 -1.05 -7.00 -3.21
C VAL A 208 -2.07 -6.23 -4.07
N GLY A 209 -3.04 -5.57 -3.43
CA GLY A 209 -4.08 -4.81 -4.11
C GLY A 209 -4.47 -3.54 -3.36
N GLN A 210 -5.46 -2.82 -3.89
CA GLN A 210 -6.02 -1.61 -3.27
C GLN A 210 -7.55 -1.59 -3.15
N SER A 211 -8.15 -2.79 -3.19
CA SER A 211 -9.56 -3.02 -2.89
C SER A 211 -9.72 -4.24 -1.99
N TYR A 212 -10.65 -4.17 -1.03
CA TYR A 212 -11.22 -5.33 -0.37
C TYR A 212 -11.92 -6.24 -1.40
N VAL A 213 -11.91 -7.56 -1.14
CA VAL A 213 -12.67 -8.56 -1.89
C VAL A 213 -13.56 -9.34 -0.93
N ASN A 214 -14.85 -9.44 -1.24
CA ASN A 214 -15.77 -10.28 -0.48
C ASN A 214 -15.61 -11.76 -0.88
N LEU A 215 -14.83 -12.51 -0.11
CA LEU A 215 -14.58 -13.95 -0.33
C LEU A 215 -15.84 -14.82 -0.26
N GLY A 216 -16.95 -14.31 0.31
CA GLY A 216 -18.26 -14.96 0.30
C GLY A 216 -19.14 -14.59 -0.90
N SER A 217 -18.60 -13.95 -1.94
CA SER A 217 -19.36 -13.60 -3.15
C SER A 217 -19.82 -14.86 -3.90
N VAL A 218 -20.96 -14.74 -4.59
CA VAL A 218 -21.47 -15.82 -5.47
C VAL A 218 -20.48 -16.10 -6.59
N GLN A 219 -19.83 -15.07 -7.10
CA GLN A 219 -18.83 -15.12 -8.16
C GLN A 219 -17.65 -16.02 -7.79
N LEU A 220 -16.95 -15.72 -6.69
CA LEU A 220 -15.81 -16.53 -6.24
C LEU A 220 -16.25 -17.93 -5.83
N THR A 221 -17.39 -18.05 -5.14
CA THR A 221 -17.97 -19.37 -4.79
C THR A 221 -18.18 -20.23 -6.04
N ASN A 222 -18.69 -19.64 -7.12
CA ASN A 222 -18.91 -20.33 -8.40
C ASN A 222 -17.60 -20.60 -9.15
N PHE A 223 -16.60 -19.71 -9.10
CA PHE A 223 -15.28 -19.95 -9.69
C PHE A 223 -14.61 -21.17 -9.05
N PHE A 224 -14.39 -21.12 -7.74
CA PHE A 224 -13.72 -22.17 -6.98
C PHE A 224 -14.52 -23.48 -7.04
N GLY A 225 -15.84 -23.42 -6.87
CA GLY A 225 -16.74 -24.57 -6.97
C GLY A 225 -16.70 -25.25 -8.35
N SER A 226 -16.72 -24.49 -9.45
CA SER A 226 -16.70 -25.04 -10.82
C SER A 226 -15.35 -25.67 -11.18
N LEU A 227 -14.26 -25.22 -10.56
CA LEU A 227 -12.93 -25.81 -10.73
C LEU A 227 -12.65 -26.98 -9.77
N GLY A 228 -13.45 -27.17 -8.72
CA GLY A 228 -13.23 -28.18 -7.69
C GLY A 228 -12.19 -27.75 -6.64
N LEU A 229 -12.10 -26.45 -6.39
CA LEU A 229 -11.14 -25.80 -5.51
C LEU A 229 -11.80 -25.34 -4.21
N GLY A 230 -11.00 -25.17 -3.16
CA GLY A 230 -11.41 -24.51 -1.91
C GLY A 230 -10.91 -23.07 -1.86
N VAL A 231 -11.64 -22.19 -1.17
CA VAL A 231 -11.21 -20.81 -0.91
C VAL A 231 -10.20 -20.81 0.24
N ASN A 232 -8.91 -20.63 -0.05
CA ASN A 232 -7.84 -20.53 0.97
C ASN A 232 -7.17 -19.14 0.94
N VAL A 233 -7.99 -18.09 1.09
CA VAL A 233 -7.56 -16.68 1.02
C VAL A 233 -7.75 -16.01 2.38
N THR A 234 -6.72 -15.32 2.87
CA THR A 234 -6.75 -14.48 4.07
C THR A 234 -6.72 -13.00 3.68
N PRO A 235 -7.74 -12.19 3.99
CA PRO A 235 -7.68 -10.75 3.79
C PRO A 235 -6.86 -10.09 4.92
N VAL A 236 -5.83 -9.33 4.54
CA VAL A 236 -4.94 -8.56 5.41
C VAL A 236 -5.07 -7.08 5.07
N LEU A 237 -5.74 -6.32 5.94
CA LEU A 237 -5.88 -4.88 5.80
C LEU A 237 -4.61 -4.19 6.32
N VAL A 238 -3.99 -3.33 5.51
CA VAL A 238 -2.83 -2.52 5.90
C VAL A 238 -3.21 -1.60 7.08
N PRO A 239 -2.49 -1.64 8.22
CA PRO A 239 -2.75 -0.75 9.35
C PRO A 239 -2.74 0.73 8.96
N GLY A 240 -3.61 1.55 9.57
CA GLY A 240 -3.75 2.98 9.23
C GLY A 240 -4.56 3.28 7.95
N SER A 241 -4.75 2.30 7.06
CA SER A 241 -5.48 2.49 5.80
C SER A 241 -7.02 2.54 5.94
N GLY A 242 -7.55 2.66 7.16
CA GLY A 242 -8.99 2.83 7.44
C GLY A 242 -9.71 1.51 7.75
N VAL A 243 -10.86 1.28 7.13
CA VAL A 243 -11.65 0.03 7.25
C VAL A 243 -11.77 -0.66 5.88
N ASN A 244 -12.18 -1.94 5.87
CA ASN A 244 -12.43 -2.69 4.63
C ASN A 244 -13.33 -1.88 3.68
N ALA A 245 -12.81 -1.54 2.51
CA ALA A 245 -13.52 -0.78 1.49
C ALA A 245 -13.25 -1.40 0.12
N VAL A 246 -14.29 -1.45 -0.71
CA VAL A 246 -14.18 -1.85 -2.11
C VAL A 246 -13.81 -0.60 -2.92
N SER A 247 -12.75 -0.70 -3.73
CA SER A 247 -12.40 0.30 -4.73
C SER A 247 -12.83 -0.26 -6.10
N TRP A 248 -13.95 0.25 -6.61
CA TRP A 248 -14.51 -0.20 -7.89
C TRP A 248 -13.57 0.18 -9.04
N GLY A 249 -13.29 -0.77 -9.94
CA GLY A 249 -12.23 -0.71 -10.95
C GLY A 249 -10.93 -1.38 -10.51
N ASP A 250 -10.67 -1.48 -9.20
CA ASP A 250 -9.54 -2.23 -8.63
C ASP A 250 -9.97 -3.62 -8.09
N GLN A 251 -11.25 -3.81 -7.77
CA GLN A 251 -11.74 -5.06 -7.17
C GLN A 251 -11.54 -6.25 -8.11
N GLY A 252 -11.85 -6.09 -9.40
CA GLY A 252 -11.72 -7.17 -10.36
C GLY A 252 -10.28 -7.65 -10.56
N GLU A 253 -9.28 -6.77 -10.40
CA GLU A 253 -7.86 -7.13 -10.38
C GLU A 253 -7.53 -7.98 -9.13
N SER A 254 -7.94 -7.51 -7.95
CA SER A 254 -7.78 -8.28 -6.70
C SER A 254 -8.51 -9.64 -6.75
N GLU A 255 -9.60 -9.77 -7.52
CA GLU A 255 -10.31 -11.03 -7.75
C GLU A 255 -9.55 -11.95 -8.74
N ILE A 256 -9.00 -11.45 -9.85
CA ILE A 256 -8.15 -12.21 -10.78
C ILE A 256 -6.93 -12.80 -10.06
N ASP A 257 -6.23 -11.97 -9.29
CA ASP A 257 -5.00 -12.39 -8.63
C ASP A 257 -5.23 -13.57 -7.68
N ILE A 258 -6.30 -13.52 -6.87
CA ILE A 258 -6.63 -14.63 -5.97
C ILE A 258 -7.21 -15.83 -6.72
N GLU A 259 -7.98 -15.63 -7.81
CA GLU A 259 -8.51 -16.70 -8.65
C GLU A 259 -7.37 -17.54 -9.27
N TYR A 260 -6.38 -16.89 -9.86
CA TYR A 260 -5.31 -17.57 -10.60
C TYR A 260 -4.16 -18.03 -9.71
N ALA A 261 -3.76 -17.28 -8.68
CA ALA A 261 -2.77 -17.78 -7.72
C ALA A 261 -3.29 -19.03 -6.98
N SER A 262 -4.56 -19.02 -6.54
CA SER A 262 -5.19 -20.20 -5.94
C SER A 262 -5.45 -21.32 -6.96
N GLY A 263 -5.82 -20.98 -8.20
CA GLY A 263 -6.10 -21.96 -9.24
C GLY A 263 -4.88 -22.76 -9.67
N ILE A 264 -3.71 -22.13 -9.63
CA ILE A 264 -2.42 -22.74 -9.95
C ILE A 264 -1.79 -23.41 -8.73
N ALA A 265 -1.80 -22.77 -7.56
CA ALA A 265 -1.28 -23.36 -6.32
C ALA A 265 -2.41 -23.63 -5.31
N PRO A 266 -3.28 -24.64 -5.54
CA PRO A 266 -4.53 -24.82 -4.81
C PRO A 266 -4.38 -25.27 -3.35
N LYS A 267 -3.14 -25.44 -2.88
CA LYS A 267 -2.82 -25.67 -1.47
C LYS A 267 -1.79 -24.70 -0.90
N ALA A 268 -1.39 -23.68 -1.67
CA ALA A 268 -0.74 -22.52 -1.10
C ALA A 268 -1.72 -21.73 -0.24
N ASP A 269 -1.18 -20.99 0.71
CA ASP A 269 -1.90 -20.02 1.50
C ASP A 269 -1.84 -18.65 0.83
N ILE A 270 -2.99 -18.16 0.35
CA ILE A 270 -3.06 -16.85 -0.29
C ILE A 270 -3.40 -15.78 0.73
N PHE A 271 -2.64 -14.69 0.74
CA PHE A 271 -2.89 -13.49 1.54
C PHE A 271 -3.22 -12.35 0.59
N LEU A 272 -4.46 -11.86 0.60
CA LEU A 272 -4.80 -10.60 -0.06
C LEU A 272 -4.39 -9.47 0.88
N VAL A 273 -3.27 -8.81 0.60
CA VAL A 273 -2.80 -7.63 1.33
C VAL A 273 -3.34 -6.39 0.61
N TYR A 274 -4.14 -5.57 1.30
CA TYR A 274 -4.88 -4.47 0.66
C TYR A 274 -5.05 -3.25 1.58
N VAL A 275 -5.23 -2.09 0.96
CA VAL A 275 -5.57 -0.83 1.64
C VAL A 275 -7.08 -0.62 1.72
N GLY A 276 -7.54 0.01 2.80
CA GLY A 276 -8.95 0.25 3.07
C GLY A 276 -9.49 1.60 2.57
N SER A 277 -10.45 2.14 3.34
CA SER A 277 -11.18 3.36 3.01
C SER A 277 -10.33 4.64 2.94
N ASN A 278 -9.11 4.65 3.49
CA ASN A 278 -8.23 5.81 3.51
C ASN A 278 -7.50 5.97 2.15
N GLN A 279 -7.91 6.97 1.37
CA GLN A 279 -7.47 7.13 -0.02
C GLN A 279 -6.00 7.54 -0.18
N ASN A 280 -5.34 8.04 0.87
CA ASN A 280 -3.91 8.37 0.87
C ASN A 280 -3.00 7.13 0.74
N PHE A 281 -3.48 5.97 1.16
CA PHE A 281 -2.79 4.70 1.00
C PHE A 281 -3.11 4.10 -0.38
N ASN A 282 -2.19 3.34 -0.96
CA ASN A 282 -2.37 2.68 -2.26
C ASN A 282 -1.69 1.29 -2.32
N VAL A 283 -1.75 0.60 -3.46
CA VAL A 283 -1.16 -0.75 -3.61
C VAL A 283 0.34 -0.83 -3.28
N PHE A 284 1.12 0.24 -3.41
CA PHE A 284 2.53 0.23 -3.00
C PHE A 284 2.70 0.20 -1.47
N ASP A 285 1.68 0.55 -0.69
CA ASP A 285 1.64 0.35 0.75
C ASP A 285 1.30 -1.09 1.12
N SER A 286 0.38 -1.72 0.38
CA SER A 286 0.15 -3.17 0.47
C SER A 286 1.43 -3.95 0.17
N LEU A 287 2.19 -3.52 -0.85
CA LEU A 287 3.50 -4.09 -1.19
C LEU A 287 4.53 -3.84 -0.10
N ALA A 288 4.65 -2.61 0.40
CA ALA A 288 5.57 -2.29 1.47
C ALA A 288 5.30 -3.12 2.73
N TYR A 289 4.03 -3.19 3.15
CA TYR A 289 3.59 -3.96 4.32
C TYR A 289 3.81 -5.47 4.13
N ALA A 290 3.54 -6.00 2.93
CA ALA A 290 3.82 -7.41 2.61
C ALA A 290 5.32 -7.77 2.73
N ILE A 291 6.21 -6.81 2.45
CA ILE A 291 7.66 -6.94 2.59
C ILE A 291 8.11 -6.78 4.05
N THR A 292 7.82 -5.64 4.68
CA THR A 292 8.34 -5.33 6.03
C THR A 292 7.81 -6.27 7.12
N GLU A 293 6.61 -6.83 6.94
CA GLU A 293 6.05 -7.86 7.84
C GLU A 293 6.41 -9.30 7.42
N ASN A 294 7.04 -9.50 6.26
CA ASN A 294 7.36 -10.80 5.67
C ASN A 294 6.13 -11.75 5.62
N ILE A 295 5.00 -11.21 5.11
CA ILE A 295 3.69 -11.88 5.05
C ILE A 295 3.76 -13.19 4.25
N ALA A 296 4.55 -13.19 3.17
CA ALA A 296 4.78 -14.34 2.31
C ALA A 296 6.15 -14.27 1.62
N PRO A 297 6.79 -15.42 1.31
CA PRO A 297 8.03 -15.47 0.55
C PRO A 297 7.84 -15.29 -0.97
N ILE A 298 6.61 -15.12 -1.43
CA ILE A 298 6.25 -14.80 -2.81
C ILE A 298 5.26 -13.63 -2.75
N VAL A 299 5.51 -12.57 -3.52
CA VAL A 299 4.62 -11.41 -3.60
C VAL A 299 4.24 -11.16 -5.06
N SER A 300 2.95 -11.26 -5.38
CA SER A 300 2.38 -11.05 -6.71
C SER A 300 1.82 -9.63 -6.84
N ILE A 301 2.20 -8.92 -7.90
CA ILE A 301 1.91 -7.51 -8.11
C ILE A 301 1.32 -7.29 -9.52
N SER A 302 0.00 -7.21 -9.63
CA SER A 302 -0.73 -6.94 -10.89
C SER A 302 -1.05 -5.46 -11.11
N TYR A 303 -0.29 -4.59 -10.46
CA TYR A 303 -0.41 -3.14 -10.50
C TYR A 303 0.92 -2.48 -10.86
N GLY A 304 0.85 -1.28 -11.43
CA GLY A 304 2.04 -0.47 -11.61
C GLY A 304 1.76 0.95 -12.09
N SER A 305 2.84 1.67 -12.36
CA SER A 305 2.86 3.02 -12.90
C SER A 305 3.94 3.16 -13.98
N CYS A 306 3.81 4.12 -14.89
CA CYS A 306 4.92 4.48 -15.77
C CYS A 306 6.09 5.01 -14.93
N GLU A 307 7.30 4.45 -15.10
CA GLU A 307 8.45 4.89 -14.29
C GLU A 307 8.77 6.39 -14.44
N LEU A 308 8.53 6.97 -15.63
CA LEU A 308 8.72 8.40 -15.92
C LEU A 308 7.65 9.30 -15.27
N ALA A 309 6.55 8.72 -14.76
CA ALA A 309 5.52 9.43 -14.01
C ALA A 309 5.81 9.45 -12.49
N LEU A 310 6.88 8.78 -12.04
CA LEU A 310 7.31 8.73 -10.64
C LEU A 310 8.51 9.65 -10.41
N SER A 311 8.65 10.15 -9.18
CA SER A 311 9.82 10.93 -8.78
C SER A 311 11.03 10.02 -8.56
N GLN A 312 12.24 10.54 -8.77
CA GLN A 312 13.47 9.76 -8.62
C GLN A 312 13.65 9.26 -7.18
N SER A 313 13.24 10.04 -6.17
CA SER A 313 13.24 9.61 -4.78
C SER A 313 12.37 8.37 -4.55
N THR A 314 11.16 8.34 -5.12
CA THR A 314 10.24 7.19 -4.98
C THR A 314 10.82 5.92 -5.61
N LEU A 315 11.40 6.03 -6.80
CA LEU A 315 12.03 4.90 -7.51
C LEU A 315 13.24 4.33 -6.74
N LEU A 316 14.12 5.19 -6.20
CA LEU A 316 15.28 4.73 -5.42
C LEU A 316 14.86 4.05 -4.12
N GLN A 317 13.88 4.61 -3.40
CA GLN A 317 13.42 4.10 -2.11
C GLN A 317 12.68 2.78 -2.24
N ALA A 318 11.80 2.65 -3.23
CA ALA A 318 11.13 1.37 -3.47
C ALA A 318 12.14 0.29 -3.92
N ASN A 319 13.18 0.65 -4.68
CA ASN A 319 14.25 -0.28 -5.03
C ASN A 319 15.09 -0.71 -3.81
N SER A 320 15.28 0.16 -2.81
CA SER A 320 15.87 -0.20 -1.51
C SER A 320 14.99 -1.21 -0.75
N LEU A 321 13.68 -1.00 -0.73
CA LEU A 321 12.72 -1.93 -0.12
C LEU A 321 12.65 -3.28 -0.86
N PHE A 322 12.85 -3.30 -2.18
CA PHE A 322 12.92 -4.56 -2.92
C PHE A 322 14.26 -5.29 -2.71
N ALA A 323 15.33 -4.56 -2.38
CA ALA A 323 16.58 -5.16 -1.90
C ALA A 323 16.42 -5.78 -0.49
N GLU A 324 15.64 -5.15 0.40
CA GLU A 324 15.21 -5.76 1.68
C GLU A 324 14.43 -7.06 1.42
N ALA A 325 13.39 -7.03 0.58
CA ALA A 325 12.62 -8.22 0.22
C ALA A 325 13.49 -9.40 -0.25
N ALA A 326 14.46 -9.12 -1.14
CA ALA A 326 15.41 -10.11 -1.63
C ALA A 326 16.30 -10.69 -0.51
N ALA A 327 16.75 -9.86 0.44
CA ALA A 327 17.54 -10.30 1.60
C ALA A 327 16.74 -11.14 2.61
N GLN A 328 15.43 -10.91 2.66
CA GLN A 328 14.45 -11.68 3.43
C GLN A 328 13.95 -12.95 2.72
N GLY A 329 14.49 -13.26 1.53
CA GLY A 329 14.11 -14.44 0.75
C GLY A 329 12.78 -14.33 0.01
N GLN A 330 12.18 -13.14 -0.03
CA GLN A 330 10.93 -12.90 -0.75
C GLN A 330 11.20 -12.74 -2.25
N THR A 331 10.44 -13.44 -3.08
CA THR A 331 10.45 -13.30 -4.53
C THR A 331 9.32 -12.36 -4.95
N LEU A 332 9.67 -11.19 -5.46
CA LEU A 332 8.72 -10.21 -5.97
C LEU A 332 8.49 -10.46 -7.47
N VAL A 333 7.23 -10.65 -7.89
CA VAL A 333 6.85 -10.81 -9.29
C VAL A 333 5.84 -9.74 -9.66
N ALA A 334 6.07 -9.04 -10.78
CA ALA A 334 5.20 -7.96 -11.22
C ALA A 334 4.87 -8.03 -12.70
N SER A 335 3.61 -7.73 -13.00
CA SER A 335 3.14 -7.45 -14.36
C SER A 335 4.00 -6.36 -15.03
N SER A 336 4.52 -6.66 -16.23
CA SER A 336 5.38 -5.73 -16.98
C SER A 336 4.59 -4.58 -17.63
N GLY A 337 3.27 -4.65 -17.60
CA GLY A 337 2.34 -3.65 -18.12
C GLY A 337 1.61 -4.13 -19.37
N ASP A 338 0.53 -3.42 -19.71
CA ASP A 338 -0.38 -3.79 -20.80
C ASP A 338 -0.47 -2.72 -21.91
N SER A 339 0.37 -1.67 -21.79
CA SER A 339 0.50 -0.55 -22.72
C SER A 339 1.68 -0.70 -23.70
N GLY A 340 2.16 -1.93 -23.90
CA GLY A 340 3.26 -2.26 -24.81
C GLY A 340 4.57 -1.57 -24.45
N SER A 341 5.30 -1.09 -25.45
CA SER A 341 6.54 -0.33 -25.29
C SER A 341 6.35 1.15 -24.87
N THR A 342 5.11 1.57 -24.61
CA THR A 342 4.71 2.96 -24.35
C THR A 342 3.88 3.05 -23.06
N GLU A 343 4.44 2.62 -21.94
CA GLU A 343 3.76 2.56 -20.65
C GLU A 343 3.12 3.90 -20.19
N CYS A 344 3.74 5.03 -20.53
CA CYS A 344 3.20 6.35 -20.21
C CYS A 344 1.93 6.73 -21.02
N ALA A 345 1.54 5.95 -22.03
CA ALA A 345 0.39 6.26 -22.89
C ALA A 345 -0.96 6.27 -22.14
N ARG A 346 -1.12 5.45 -21.09
CA ARG A 346 -2.37 5.38 -20.31
C ARG A 346 -2.64 6.59 -19.40
N TYR A 347 -1.68 7.49 -19.26
CA TYR A 347 -1.86 8.74 -18.53
C TYR A 347 -2.35 9.81 -19.51
N SER A 348 -3.64 10.17 -19.49
CA SER A 348 -4.13 11.34 -20.23
C SER A 348 -3.56 12.66 -19.69
N ALA A 349 -2.93 12.62 -18.52
CA ALA A 349 -2.03 13.64 -18.01
C ALA A 349 -0.77 13.86 -18.86
N ALA A 350 -0.22 12.83 -19.49
CA ALA A 350 1.02 12.95 -20.25
C ALA A 350 0.79 13.71 -21.57
N THR A 351 1.74 14.56 -21.96
CA THR A 351 1.73 15.16 -23.30
C THR A 351 1.82 14.07 -24.37
N THR A 352 1.33 14.35 -25.58
CA THR A 352 1.42 13.43 -26.73
C THR A 352 2.85 12.89 -26.97
N ALA A 353 3.88 13.69 -26.68
CA ALA A 353 5.28 13.25 -26.79
C ALA A 353 5.69 12.26 -25.67
N GLN A 354 5.22 12.47 -24.43
CA GLN A 354 5.45 11.55 -23.31
C GLN A 354 4.66 10.24 -23.47
N GLN A 355 3.41 10.31 -23.97
CA GLN A 355 2.60 9.13 -24.28
C GLN A 355 3.23 8.25 -25.37
N GLN A 356 4.04 8.84 -26.26
CA GLN A 356 4.70 8.16 -27.39
C GLN A 356 6.15 7.76 -27.10
N ALA A 357 6.68 8.15 -25.94
CA ALA A 357 8.03 7.82 -25.53
C ALA A 357 8.13 6.36 -25.11
N LEU A 358 9.24 5.71 -25.48
CA LEU A 358 9.62 4.42 -24.93
C LEU A 358 9.66 4.52 -23.41
N SER A 359 8.85 3.70 -22.74
CA SER A 359 8.63 3.76 -21.30
C SER A 359 8.12 2.41 -20.79
N VAL A 360 8.39 2.13 -19.51
CA VAL A 360 8.20 0.80 -18.92
C VAL A 360 7.52 0.87 -17.54
N SER A 361 6.88 -0.24 -17.14
CA SER A 361 6.18 -0.39 -15.86
C SER A 361 7.14 -0.41 -14.68
N PHE A 362 6.86 0.41 -13.67
CA PHE A 362 7.31 0.23 -12.30
C PHE A 362 6.17 -0.43 -11.49
N PRO A 363 6.40 -1.49 -10.69
CA PRO A 363 7.69 -1.92 -10.13
C PRO A 363 8.51 -2.89 -10.98
N ALA A 364 7.97 -3.41 -12.10
CA ALA A 364 8.65 -4.38 -12.96
C ALA A 364 10.04 -3.91 -13.46
N SER A 365 10.26 -2.60 -13.63
CA SER A 365 11.55 -2.06 -14.06
C SER A 365 12.67 -2.18 -13.01
N SER A 366 12.36 -2.48 -11.74
CA SER A 366 13.38 -2.76 -10.73
C SER A 366 14.16 -4.07 -11.02
N PRO A 367 15.49 -4.11 -10.81
CA PRO A 367 16.28 -5.33 -10.88
C PRO A 367 16.04 -6.33 -9.73
N TYR A 368 15.25 -5.98 -8.69
CA TYR A 368 14.88 -6.91 -7.60
C TYR A 368 13.53 -7.58 -7.80
N VAL A 369 12.83 -7.25 -8.89
CA VAL A 369 11.52 -7.76 -9.25
C VAL A 369 11.66 -8.59 -10.51
N THR A 370 11.04 -9.78 -10.56
CA THR A 370 10.90 -10.54 -11.82
C THR A 370 9.76 -9.93 -12.60
N ALA A 371 10.07 -9.31 -13.74
CA ALA A 371 9.09 -8.70 -14.62
C ALA A 371 8.43 -9.77 -15.49
N ILE A 372 7.11 -9.87 -15.43
CA ILE A 372 6.32 -10.88 -16.13
C ILE A 372 5.61 -10.25 -17.32
N GLY A 373 6.03 -10.65 -18.53
CA GLY A 373 5.54 -10.17 -19.81
C GLY A 373 4.39 -10.97 -20.40
N GLY A 374 3.94 -10.51 -21.57
CA GLY A 374 2.74 -11.02 -22.23
C GLY A 374 3.00 -11.72 -23.55
N THR A 375 2.56 -12.98 -23.65
CA THR A 375 2.45 -13.74 -24.90
C THR A 375 0.98 -13.91 -25.30
N GLN A 376 0.76 -14.32 -26.55
CA GLN A 376 -0.52 -14.82 -27.03
C GLN A 376 -0.31 -16.11 -27.81
N MET A 377 -1.30 -17.00 -27.84
CA MET A 377 -1.23 -18.19 -28.70
C MET A 377 -1.11 -17.79 -30.17
N ALA A 378 -0.27 -18.52 -30.91
CA ALA A 378 -0.02 -18.28 -32.32
C ALA A 378 -1.32 -18.42 -33.16
N PRO A 379 -1.52 -17.60 -34.21
CA PRO A 379 -2.71 -17.70 -35.05
C PRO A 379 -2.94 -19.10 -35.62
N GLY A 380 -4.17 -19.62 -35.46
CA GLY A 380 -4.59 -20.93 -35.95
C GLY A 380 -4.54 -22.07 -34.93
N THR A 381 -3.98 -21.87 -33.73
CA THR A 381 -3.88 -22.91 -32.69
C THR A 381 -5.06 -22.98 -31.72
N PHE A 382 -6.05 -22.08 -31.86
CA PHE A 382 -7.20 -21.93 -30.95
C PHE A 382 -8.54 -21.73 -31.68
N GLY A 383 -8.62 -22.10 -32.96
CA GLY A 383 -9.89 -22.16 -33.69
C GLY A 383 -10.57 -23.53 -33.59
N ALA A 384 -11.84 -23.63 -34.02
CA ALA A 384 -12.66 -24.85 -33.94
C ALA A 384 -12.06 -26.16 -34.51
N ASN A 385 -10.99 -26.08 -35.32
CA ASN A 385 -10.28 -27.23 -35.90
C ASN A 385 -8.93 -27.53 -35.20
N ALA A 386 -8.60 -26.87 -34.10
CA ALA A 386 -7.32 -26.98 -33.40
C ALA A 386 -7.22 -28.22 -32.48
N GLY A 387 -7.75 -29.37 -32.93
CA GLY A 387 -7.84 -30.62 -32.17
C GLY A 387 -6.49 -31.25 -31.76
N THR A 388 -5.37 -30.74 -32.28
CA THR A 388 -4.01 -31.05 -31.80
C THR A 388 -3.74 -30.48 -30.41
N TYR A 389 -4.32 -29.32 -30.10
CA TYR A 389 -4.08 -28.57 -28.87
C TYR A 389 -5.26 -28.65 -27.91
N TRP A 390 -6.49 -28.79 -28.43
CA TRP A 390 -7.72 -28.70 -27.64
C TRP A 390 -8.59 -29.96 -27.77
N GLN A 391 -9.05 -30.46 -26.64
CA GLN A 391 -10.08 -31.50 -26.55
C GLN A 391 -11.43 -30.93 -27.02
N SER A 392 -12.00 -31.49 -28.07
CA SER A 392 -13.39 -31.17 -28.46
C SER A 392 -14.38 -31.57 -27.35
N ALA A 393 -15.31 -30.67 -27.04
CA ALA A 393 -16.30 -30.94 -26.02
C ALA A 393 -17.47 -31.81 -26.52
N GLY A 394 -18.01 -32.60 -25.59
CA GLY A 394 -19.25 -33.37 -25.74
C GLY A 394 -20.46 -32.49 -25.44
N SER A 395 -21.42 -32.99 -24.66
CA SER A 395 -22.63 -32.25 -24.27
C SER A 395 -22.45 -31.26 -23.11
N LEU A 396 -21.25 -31.17 -22.52
CA LEU A 396 -20.93 -30.32 -21.37
C LEU A 396 -19.67 -29.50 -21.66
N ASP A 397 -19.62 -28.29 -21.11
CA ASP A 397 -18.46 -27.42 -21.19
C ASP A 397 -17.29 -27.96 -20.35
N LEU A 398 -16.06 -27.89 -20.87
CA LEU A 398 -14.86 -28.46 -20.23
C LEU A 398 -14.06 -27.38 -19.49
N THR A 399 -13.86 -27.52 -18.17
CA THR A 399 -13.01 -26.59 -17.39
C THR A 399 -11.51 -26.84 -17.50
N GLY A 400 -11.10 -27.90 -18.18
CA GLY A 400 -9.74 -28.10 -18.65
C GLY A 400 -9.85 -28.83 -19.98
N SER A 401 -9.50 -28.15 -21.06
CA SER A 401 -9.67 -28.61 -22.43
C SER A 401 -8.37 -28.55 -23.24
N LEU A 402 -7.36 -27.82 -22.78
CA LEU A 402 -6.04 -27.88 -23.39
C LEU A 402 -5.35 -29.22 -23.14
N LEU A 403 -4.72 -29.78 -24.18
CA LEU A 403 -4.08 -31.11 -24.20
C LEU A 403 -2.55 -31.06 -24.08
N THR A 404 -1.92 -29.96 -24.49
CA THR A 404 -0.46 -29.81 -24.59
C THR A 404 -0.08 -28.34 -24.69
N TYR A 405 1.22 -28.03 -24.64
CA TYR A 405 1.76 -26.69 -24.92
C TYR A 405 1.31 -26.18 -26.30
N VAL A 406 0.97 -24.89 -26.37
CA VAL A 406 0.57 -24.20 -27.60
C VAL A 406 1.65 -23.22 -28.00
N PRO A 407 2.14 -23.23 -29.26
CA PRO A 407 3.10 -22.24 -29.74
C PRO A 407 2.62 -20.80 -29.52
N GLU A 408 3.52 -19.94 -29.07
CA GLU A 408 3.24 -18.56 -28.66
C GLU A 408 3.90 -17.53 -29.59
N VAL A 409 3.34 -16.33 -29.60
CA VAL A 409 3.91 -15.10 -30.18
C VAL A 409 3.77 -13.96 -29.17
N ALA A 410 4.47 -12.85 -29.36
CA ALA A 410 4.32 -11.69 -28.48
C ALA A 410 2.88 -11.17 -28.45
N TRP A 411 2.36 -10.82 -27.27
CA TRP A 411 1.00 -10.31 -27.12
C TRP A 411 0.89 -8.89 -27.67
N ASN A 412 0.07 -8.72 -28.71
CA ASN A 412 -0.32 -7.41 -29.23
C ASN A 412 -1.67 -7.46 -29.96
N GLU A 413 -2.69 -6.96 -29.28
CA GLU A 413 -4.09 -7.00 -29.71
C GLU A 413 -4.72 -5.59 -29.71
N GLY A 414 -3.88 -4.56 -29.73
CA GLY A 414 -4.28 -3.15 -29.74
C GLY A 414 -5.09 -2.74 -30.97
N THR A 415 -5.77 -1.60 -30.85
CA THR A 415 -6.58 -0.97 -31.89
C THR A 415 -6.19 0.51 -32.03
N THR A 416 -6.79 1.21 -33.00
CA THR A 416 -6.65 2.67 -33.12
C THR A 416 -7.26 3.47 -31.96
N SER A 417 -7.99 2.83 -31.05
CA SER A 417 -8.62 3.45 -29.88
C SER A 417 -8.06 2.97 -28.52
N ARG A 418 -7.30 1.87 -28.48
CA ARG A 418 -6.82 1.24 -27.24
C ARG A 418 -5.52 0.48 -27.44
N ILE A 419 -4.55 0.66 -26.54
CA ILE A 419 -3.36 -0.21 -26.48
C ILE A 419 -3.71 -1.46 -25.66
N SER A 420 -3.20 -2.61 -26.10
CA SER A 420 -3.41 -3.92 -25.47
C SER A 420 -2.27 -4.84 -25.89
N ALA A 421 -1.11 -4.66 -25.28
CA ALA A 421 0.12 -5.37 -25.67
C ALA A 421 1.07 -5.55 -24.48
N GLY A 422 1.86 -6.63 -24.50
CA GLY A 422 2.77 -6.97 -23.41
C GLY A 422 3.84 -5.89 -23.17
N GLY A 423 3.91 -5.41 -21.93
CA GLY A 423 4.83 -4.36 -21.52
C GLY A 423 6.28 -4.82 -21.59
N GLY A 424 7.16 -3.98 -22.13
CA GLY A 424 8.57 -4.35 -22.29
C GLY A 424 9.42 -3.25 -22.89
N GLY A 425 10.71 -3.27 -22.55
CA GLY A 425 11.68 -2.29 -23.04
C GLY A 425 12.89 -2.13 -22.12
N ILE A 426 13.36 -0.89 -22.02
CA ILE A 426 14.58 -0.51 -21.32
C ILE A 426 14.22 0.55 -20.28
N SER A 427 14.62 0.35 -19.02
CA SER A 427 14.44 1.36 -17.97
C SER A 427 15.31 2.60 -18.24
N SER A 428 14.76 3.76 -17.92
CA SER A 428 15.39 5.07 -17.95
C SER A 428 16.15 5.39 -16.66
N TYR A 429 15.91 4.62 -15.59
CA TYR A 429 16.43 4.89 -14.24
C TYR A 429 17.35 3.80 -13.72
N TYR A 430 17.00 2.52 -13.88
CA TYR A 430 17.74 1.44 -13.26
C TYR A 430 18.90 0.95 -14.14
N PRO A 431 20.15 0.91 -13.61
CA PRO A 431 21.27 0.32 -14.32
C PRO A 431 21.05 -1.18 -14.52
N ARG A 432 21.68 -1.73 -15.55
CA ARG A 432 21.62 -3.15 -15.86
C ARG A 432 22.34 -3.92 -14.74
N PRO A 433 21.66 -4.86 -14.07
CA PRO A 433 22.32 -5.71 -13.10
C PRO A 433 23.24 -6.70 -13.82
N ASN A 434 24.38 -7.05 -13.20
CA ASN A 434 25.42 -7.89 -13.83
C ASN A 434 24.90 -9.26 -14.30
N TRP A 435 23.88 -9.81 -13.64
CA TRP A 435 23.25 -11.07 -14.02
C TRP A 435 22.44 -11.00 -15.32
N GLN A 436 22.04 -9.80 -15.80
CA GLN A 436 21.35 -9.63 -17.07
C GLN A 436 22.36 -9.62 -18.23
N SER A 437 23.03 -10.75 -18.41
CA SER A 437 24.08 -10.96 -19.41
C SER A 437 24.16 -12.44 -19.80
N GLY A 438 25.01 -12.78 -20.78
CA GLY A 438 25.30 -14.16 -21.18
C GLY A 438 24.25 -14.86 -22.07
N VAL A 439 22.99 -14.40 -22.07
CA VAL A 439 21.94 -14.93 -22.96
C VAL A 439 22.04 -14.27 -24.35
N PRO A 440 21.89 -15.02 -25.46
CA PRO A 440 21.71 -14.44 -26.80
C PRO A 440 20.56 -13.43 -26.85
N GLY A 441 20.57 -12.53 -27.83
CA GLY A 441 19.50 -11.54 -28.02
C GLY A 441 19.58 -10.28 -27.13
N ILE A 442 20.22 -10.35 -25.94
CA ILE A 442 20.38 -9.21 -25.04
C ILE A 442 20.98 -7.98 -25.77
N PRO A 443 20.25 -6.86 -25.92
CA PRO A 443 20.75 -5.68 -26.63
C PRO A 443 21.86 -4.95 -25.85
N SER A 444 22.77 -4.32 -26.59
CA SER A 444 23.81 -3.45 -26.04
C SER A 444 23.21 -2.28 -25.26
N GLY A 445 23.78 -1.96 -24.10
CA GLY A 445 23.35 -0.85 -23.25
C GLY A 445 23.72 -1.06 -21.78
N SER A 446 23.43 -0.06 -20.96
CA SER A 446 23.80 -0.01 -19.53
C SER A 446 22.62 -0.12 -18.57
N ASN A 447 21.40 -0.29 -19.06
CA ASN A 447 20.17 -0.18 -18.26
C ASN A 447 19.38 -1.51 -18.21
N ARG A 448 18.56 -1.69 -17.17
CA ARG A 448 17.70 -2.85 -16.95
C ARG A 448 16.70 -3.01 -18.10
N LEU A 449 16.67 -4.19 -18.69
CA LEU A 449 15.75 -4.62 -19.75
C LEU A 449 14.61 -5.42 -19.13
N LEU A 450 13.37 -5.27 -19.60
CA LEU A 450 12.23 -6.08 -19.15
C LEU A 450 11.31 -6.45 -20.34
N PRO A 451 10.48 -7.51 -20.27
CA PRO A 451 10.29 -8.44 -19.16
C PRO A 451 11.50 -9.38 -18.93
N ASP A 452 11.43 -10.22 -17.88
CA ASP A 452 12.39 -11.29 -17.62
C ASP A 452 11.90 -12.63 -18.20
N VAL A 453 10.61 -12.95 -18.01
CA VAL A 453 9.89 -14.10 -18.61
C VAL A 453 8.48 -13.65 -18.98
N SER A 454 7.77 -14.39 -19.82
CA SER A 454 6.41 -14.02 -20.27
C SER A 454 5.44 -15.19 -20.29
N PHE A 455 4.14 -14.91 -20.13
CA PHE A 455 3.08 -15.91 -20.24
C PHE A 455 1.84 -15.35 -20.92
N GLN A 456 0.93 -16.25 -21.29
CA GLN A 456 -0.32 -15.97 -21.97
C GLN A 456 -1.04 -14.81 -21.27
N SER A 457 -1.26 -13.73 -22.02
CA SER A 457 -1.87 -12.48 -21.55
C SER A 457 -2.95 -11.99 -22.52
N SER A 458 -3.26 -12.75 -23.57
CA SER A 458 -4.28 -12.38 -24.54
C SER A 458 -5.69 -12.36 -23.94
N SER A 459 -6.50 -11.40 -24.41
CA SER A 459 -7.96 -11.36 -24.15
C SER A 459 -8.78 -11.95 -25.30
N LYS A 460 -8.13 -12.41 -26.38
CA LYS A 460 -8.79 -12.80 -27.64
C LYS A 460 -8.34 -14.14 -28.20
N SER A 461 -7.22 -14.67 -27.74
CA SER A 461 -6.42 -15.70 -28.42
C SER A 461 -5.87 -16.78 -27.46
N PRO A 462 -6.72 -17.57 -26.78
CA PRO A 462 -8.04 -17.20 -26.25
C PRO A 462 -7.91 -16.43 -24.91
N GLY A 463 -9.01 -15.81 -24.47
CA GLY A 463 -9.06 -15.07 -23.19
C GLY A 463 -9.21 -15.98 -21.96
N PHE A 464 -8.90 -15.42 -20.80
CA PHE A 464 -9.08 -16.03 -19.49
C PHE A 464 -10.51 -15.84 -18.98
N ILE A 465 -11.05 -16.85 -18.28
CA ILE A 465 -12.31 -16.71 -17.54
C ILE A 465 -12.04 -15.98 -16.21
N LEU A 466 -12.95 -15.06 -15.88
CA LEU A 466 -12.94 -14.21 -14.70
C LEU A 466 -14.31 -14.24 -14.01
N CYS A 467 -14.37 -14.45 -12.69
CA CYS A 467 -15.59 -14.28 -11.90
C CYS A 467 -15.50 -13.07 -10.97
N THR A 468 -15.66 -11.88 -11.55
CA THR A 468 -15.60 -10.61 -10.81
C THR A 468 -16.97 -10.07 -10.38
N SER A 469 -17.04 -9.52 -9.17
CA SER A 469 -18.20 -8.75 -8.70
C SER A 469 -18.08 -7.24 -8.96
N ASP A 470 -17.02 -6.81 -9.64
CA ASP A 470 -16.78 -5.42 -10.05
C ASP A 470 -17.75 -4.99 -11.18
N PRO A 471 -18.58 -3.95 -10.98
CA PRO A 471 -19.57 -3.51 -11.96
C PRO A 471 -18.93 -2.91 -13.21
N PHE A 472 -17.70 -2.37 -13.15
CA PHE A 472 -17.04 -1.80 -14.33
C PHE A 472 -16.64 -2.91 -15.30
N LEU A 473 -15.90 -3.92 -14.84
CA LEU A 473 -15.45 -5.03 -15.70
C LEU A 473 -16.64 -5.87 -16.20
N VAL A 474 -17.68 -6.04 -15.38
CA VAL A 474 -18.94 -6.68 -15.78
C VAL A 474 -19.63 -5.88 -16.89
N ALA A 475 -19.73 -4.55 -16.77
CA ALA A 475 -20.38 -3.69 -17.76
C ALA A 475 -19.60 -3.62 -19.09
N GLU A 476 -18.27 -3.60 -19.07
CA GLU A 476 -17.42 -3.67 -20.26
C GLU A 476 -17.62 -4.98 -21.04
N SER A 477 -17.82 -6.10 -20.33
CA SER A 477 -18.22 -7.37 -20.96
C SER A 477 -19.68 -7.40 -21.46
N GLY A 478 -20.42 -6.29 -21.32
CA GLY A 478 -21.85 -6.13 -21.65
C GLY A 478 -22.77 -7.10 -20.91
N GLN A 479 -22.43 -7.40 -19.66
CA GLN A 479 -23.21 -8.24 -18.75
C GLN A 479 -23.75 -7.41 -17.59
N SER A 480 -24.69 -7.98 -16.85
CA SER A 480 -25.20 -7.40 -15.59
C SER A 480 -24.73 -8.15 -14.34
N SER A 481 -24.14 -9.33 -14.50
CA SER A 481 -23.31 -10.01 -13.50
C SER A 481 -22.41 -11.04 -14.18
N SER A 482 -21.20 -11.25 -13.68
CA SER A 482 -20.39 -12.42 -14.00
C SER A 482 -20.82 -13.63 -13.16
N CYS A 483 -20.48 -14.82 -13.62
CA CYS A 483 -20.53 -16.10 -12.88
C CYS A 483 -21.73 -16.26 -11.94
N ASN A 484 -22.94 -16.03 -12.48
CA ASN A 484 -24.19 -16.19 -11.74
C ASN A 484 -24.80 -17.59 -11.89
N ASN A 485 -24.34 -18.37 -12.88
CA ASN A 485 -24.75 -19.75 -13.13
C ASN A 485 -23.50 -20.60 -13.44
N GLY A 486 -22.80 -21.02 -12.38
CA GLY A 486 -21.42 -21.51 -12.50
C GLY A 486 -20.52 -20.41 -13.06
N LEU A 487 -19.67 -20.74 -14.03
CA LEU A 487 -18.77 -19.78 -14.70
C LEU A 487 -19.46 -18.85 -15.73
N LYS A 488 -20.77 -19.02 -15.97
CA LYS A 488 -21.54 -18.17 -16.91
C LYS A 488 -22.16 -16.99 -16.17
N GLY A 489 -22.11 -15.81 -16.77
CA GLY A 489 -22.77 -14.59 -16.32
C GLY A 489 -24.19 -14.41 -16.89
N SER A 490 -24.78 -13.24 -16.64
CA SER A 490 -26.23 -13.04 -16.72
C SER A 490 -26.86 -13.19 -18.11
N ASN A 491 -26.08 -13.07 -19.18
CA ASN A 491 -26.51 -13.28 -20.56
C ASN A 491 -26.16 -14.69 -21.11
N GLY A 492 -25.72 -15.61 -20.24
CA GLY A 492 -25.33 -16.97 -20.59
C GLY A 492 -23.91 -17.15 -21.13
N SER A 493 -23.14 -16.07 -21.30
CA SER A 493 -21.73 -16.13 -21.71
C SER A 493 -20.76 -15.98 -20.54
N TYR A 494 -19.48 -16.10 -20.83
CA TYR A 494 -18.39 -16.01 -19.86
C TYR A 494 -17.88 -14.57 -19.82
N THR A 495 -17.68 -14.02 -18.62
CA THR A 495 -16.85 -12.82 -18.45
C THR A 495 -15.41 -13.21 -18.67
N THR A 496 -14.72 -12.51 -19.57
CA THR A 496 -13.35 -12.85 -19.97
C THR A 496 -12.47 -11.61 -20.08
N ALA A 497 -11.19 -11.81 -19.78
CA ALA A 497 -10.17 -10.78 -19.78
C ALA A 497 -8.82 -11.35 -20.22
N GLY A 498 -7.83 -10.49 -20.29
CA GLY A 498 -6.42 -10.79 -20.41
C GLY A 498 -5.61 -9.74 -19.68
N GLY A 499 -4.32 -9.68 -20.02
CA GLY A 499 -3.35 -8.79 -19.42
C GLY A 499 -2.20 -9.52 -18.74
N THR A 500 -1.08 -8.82 -18.57
CA THR A 500 0.05 -9.33 -17.77
C THR A 500 -0.32 -9.50 -16.29
N SER A 501 -1.44 -8.90 -15.88
CA SER A 501 -2.22 -9.21 -14.65
C SER A 501 -2.61 -10.67 -14.47
N PHE A 502 -2.79 -11.47 -15.54
CA PHE A 502 -2.97 -12.92 -15.37
C PHE A 502 -1.62 -13.63 -15.20
N ALA A 503 -0.62 -13.19 -15.96
CA ALA A 503 0.71 -13.81 -15.98
C ALA A 503 1.43 -13.73 -14.62
N ALA A 504 1.33 -12.60 -13.90
CA ALA A 504 1.96 -12.42 -12.58
C ALA A 504 1.45 -13.41 -11.49
N PRO A 505 0.14 -13.53 -11.18
CA PRO A 505 -0.38 -14.47 -10.20
C PRO A 505 -0.26 -15.92 -10.62
N ILE A 506 -0.32 -16.22 -11.94
CA ILE A 506 0.00 -17.55 -12.48
C ILE A 506 1.44 -17.93 -12.10
N PHE A 507 2.40 -17.04 -12.37
CA PHE A 507 3.81 -17.29 -12.06
C PHE A 507 4.09 -17.29 -10.55
N ALA A 508 3.36 -16.51 -9.74
CA ALA A 508 3.41 -16.61 -8.28
C ALA A 508 2.97 -18.00 -7.79
N GLY A 509 1.92 -18.58 -8.39
CA GLY A 509 1.51 -19.97 -8.15
C GLY A 509 2.60 -20.99 -8.55
N TYR A 510 3.29 -20.75 -9.66
CA TYR A 510 4.42 -21.58 -10.09
C TYR A 510 5.55 -21.54 -9.06
N LEU A 511 5.90 -20.35 -8.54
CA LEU A 511 6.92 -20.20 -7.51
C LEU A 511 6.55 -20.92 -6.21
N ALA A 512 5.27 -21.00 -5.83
CA ALA A 512 4.85 -21.79 -4.68
C ALA A 512 5.11 -23.29 -4.91
N ILE A 513 4.80 -23.81 -6.10
CA ILE A 513 5.08 -25.21 -6.47
C ILE A 513 6.59 -25.48 -6.52
N LEU A 514 7.39 -24.54 -7.00
CA LEU A 514 8.86 -24.64 -7.01
C LEU A 514 9.45 -24.60 -5.60
N ASN A 515 8.99 -23.68 -4.75
CA ASN A 515 9.44 -23.64 -3.35
C ASN A 515 9.13 -24.96 -2.64
N GLN A 516 7.92 -25.51 -2.84
CA GLN A 516 7.56 -26.84 -2.32
C GLN A 516 8.48 -27.94 -2.89
N SER A 517 8.71 -27.98 -4.20
CA SER A 517 9.53 -29.01 -4.86
C SER A 517 11.01 -28.97 -4.47
N LYS A 518 11.49 -27.81 -4.00
CA LYS A 518 12.88 -27.57 -3.55
C LYS A 518 13.04 -27.51 -2.04
N ASN A 519 11.95 -27.68 -1.28
CA ASN A 519 11.87 -27.41 0.15
C ASN A 519 12.48 -26.04 0.55
N ALA A 520 12.21 -25.02 -0.26
CA ALA A 520 12.63 -23.66 0.00
C ALA A 520 11.57 -22.92 0.82
N THR A 521 12.02 -22.05 1.72
CA THR A 521 11.16 -21.11 2.47
C THR A 521 11.01 -19.76 1.78
N GLY A 522 11.49 -19.66 0.54
CA GLY A 522 11.68 -18.46 -0.26
C GLY A 522 12.95 -18.61 -1.13
N LEU A 523 12.99 -17.90 -2.26
CA LEU A 523 14.10 -17.92 -3.22
C LEU A 523 14.77 -16.54 -3.39
N GLY A 524 14.26 -15.49 -2.73
CA GLY A 524 14.73 -14.12 -2.90
C GLY A 524 14.54 -13.64 -4.34
N ASN A 525 15.46 -12.79 -4.82
CA ASN A 525 15.51 -12.41 -6.22
C ASN A 525 15.95 -13.60 -7.09
N ILE A 526 15.03 -14.17 -7.88
CA ILE A 526 15.27 -15.33 -8.73
C ILE A 526 15.93 -14.99 -10.08
N ASN A 527 15.99 -13.71 -10.47
CA ASN A 527 16.49 -13.30 -11.77
C ASN A 527 17.94 -13.77 -12.05
N PRO A 528 18.89 -13.73 -11.10
CA PRO A 528 20.23 -14.30 -11.32
C PRO A 528 20.21 -15.78 -11.73
N THR A 529 19.33 -16.58 -11.12
CA THR A 529 19.19 -18.00 -11.43
C THR A 529 18.55 -18.22 -12.80
N LEU A 530 17.50 -17.45 -13.15
CA LEU A 530 16.85 -17.53 -14.46
C LEU A 530 17.83 -17.25 -15.61
N TYR A 531 18.59 -16.15 -15.53
CA TYR A 531 19.53 -15.78 -16.59
C TYR A 531 20.76 -16.69 -16.64
N ASN A 532 21.24 -17.19 -15.49
CA ASN A 532 22.30 -18.21 -15.46
C ASN A 532 21.85 -19.50 -16.19
N LEU A 533 20.65 -20.01 -15.87
CA LEU A 533 20.06 -21.16 -16.56
C LEU A 533 19.86 -20.90 -18.06
N ALA A 534 19.35 -19.72 -18.44
CA ALA A 534 19.14 -19.36 -19.84
C ALA A 534 20.44 -19.12 -20.64
N SER A 535 21.55 -18.77 -19.98
CA SER A 535 22.86 -18.62 -20.64
C SER A 535 23.41 -19.96 -21.17
N ASN A 536 22.92 -21.09 -20.63
CA ASN A 536 23.25 -22.41 -21.13
C ASN A 536 22.28 -22.83 -22.24
N ALA A 537 22.76 -22.95 -23.47
CA ALA A 537 21.93 -23.26 -24.64
C ALA A 537 21.13 -24.57 -24.51
N THR A 538 21.66 -25.60 -23.83
CA THR A 538 20.94 -26.86 -23.60
C THR A 538 19.79 -26.66 -22.62
N THR A 539 20.03 -25.92 -21.54
CA THR A 539 19.00 -25.58 -20.56
C THR A 539 17.94 -24.67 -21.19
N TYR A 540 18.34 -23.62 -21.92
CA TYR A 540 17.43 -22.72 -22.62
C TYR A 540 16.48 -23.47 -23.54
N ALA A 541 17.02 -24.31 -24.44
CA ALA A 541 16.22 -25.10 -25.39
C ALA A 541 15.33 -26.18 -24.76
N SER A 542 15.43 -26.45 -23.46
CA SER A 542 14.65 -27.48 -22.76
C SER A 542 13.67 -26.94 -21.71
N ALA A 543 13.98 -25.81 -21.09
CA ALA A 543 13.21 -25.22 -20.00
C ALA A 543 12.49 -23.92 -20.38
N PHE A 544 12.87 -23.29 -21.50
CA PHE A 544 12.28 -22.05 -22.00
C PHE A 544 11.66 -22.29 -23.37
N HIS A 545 10.58 -21.57 -23.65
CA HIS A 545 9.99 -21.50 -24.98
C HIS A 545 10.31 -20.12 -25.56
N ASP A 546 11.17 -20.11 -26.58
CA ASP A 546 11.70 -18.90 -27.21
C ASP A 546 10.63 -18.25 -28.11
N ILE A 547 10.06 -17.11 -27.70
CA ILE A 547 9.09 -16.38 -28.52
C ILE A 547 9.87 -15.52 -29.52
N THR A 548 9.87 -15.96 -30.77
CA THR A 548 10.70 -15.36 -31.84
C THR A 548 9.93 -14.45 -32.80
N MET A 549 8.63 -14.21 -32.54
CA MET A 549 7.74 -13.48 -33.46
C MET A 549 6.79 -12.53 -32.74
N GLY A 550 6.58 -11.35 -33.35
CA GLY A 550 5.67 -10.31 -32.87
C GLY A 550 6.40 -9.07 -32.36
N THR A 551 5.65 -8.15 -31.75
CA THR A 551 6.11 -6.84 -31.30
C THR A 551 5.18 -6.28 -30.23
N ASN A 552 5.69 -5.50 -29.27
CA ASN A 552 4.87 -4.71 -28.35
C ASN A 552 4.56 -3.28 -28.85
N ALA A 553 4.69 -3.03 -30.16
CA ALA A 553 4.38 -1.74 -30.78
C ALA A 553 2.94 -1.27 -30.52
N CYS A 554 2.78 0.02 -30.21
CA CYS A 554 1.48 0.67 -30.29
C CYS A 554 0.92 0.65 -31.73
N THR A 555 -0.39 0.47 -31.87
CA THR A 555 -1.09 0.33 -33.15
C THR A 555 -1.02 1.59 -34.02
N ALA A 556 -0.87 1.41 -35.34
CA ALA A 556 -0.69 2.51 -36.28
C ALA A 556 -1.90 3.44 -36.34
N GLY A 557 -1.67 4.74 -36.18
CA GLY A 557 -2.74 5.75 -36.22
C GLY A 557 -3.66 5.72 -35.01
N ALA A 558 -3.25 5.11 -33.90
CA ALA A 558 -3.95 5.27 -32.64
C ALA A 558 -3.91 6.74 -32.17
N SER A 559 -4.96 7.23 -31.52
CA SER A 559 -5.01 8.61 -31.01
C SER A 559 -3.87 8.91 -30.02
N MET A 560 -3.42 7.89 -29.29
CA MET A 560 -2.29 7.94 -28.36
C MET A 560 -0.92 7.87 -29.07
N CYS A 561 -0.86 7.36 -30.32
CA CYS A 561 0.39 7.05 -31.02
C CYS A 561 0.36 7.50 -32.49
N SER A 562 1.00 8.64 -32.80
CA SER A 562 0.92 9.28 -34.11
C SER A 562 1.50 8.45 -35.27
N SER A 563 2.38 7.50 -34.98
CA SER A 563 2.96 6.54 -35.94
C SER A 563 3.29 5.22 -35.24
N ALA A 564 2.90 4.07 -35.81
CA ALA A 564 3.42 2.79 -35.34
C ALA A 564 4.90 2.63 -35.68
N GLY A 565 5.59 1.79 -34.90
CA GLY A 565 6.91 1.27 -35.26
C GLY A 565 8.09 2.22 -35.05
N GLN A 566 7.88 3.43 -34.52
CA GLN A 566 9.00 4.32 -34.14
C GLN A 566 9.44 4.17 -32.67
N SER A 567 8.57 3.63 -31.82
CA SER A 567 8.82 3.36 -30.39
C SER A 567 8.41 1.93 -30.06
N SER A 568 9.09 0.91 -30.61
CA SER A 568 8.70 -0.50 -30.48
C SER A 568 9.87 -1.47 -30.47
N TYR A 569 9.73 -2.56 -29.72
CA TYR A 569 10.66 -3.70 -29.78
C TYR A 569 10.05 -4.84 -30.59
N MET A 570 10.92 -5.72 -31.11
CA MET A 570 10.54 -6.92 -31.87
C MET A 570 10.97 -8.14 -31.08
N ALA A 571 10.16 -9.18 -31.09
CA ALA A 571 10.54 -10.47 -30.53
C ALA A 571 11.64 -11.12 -31.40
N GLY A 572 12.49 -11.97 -30.80
CA GLY A 572 13.71 -12.46 -31.44
C GLY A 572 14.21 -13.80 -30.88
N VAL A 573 15.41 -14.21 -31.30
CA VAL A 573 16.03 -15.44 -30.79
C VAL A 573 16.80 -15.15 -29.50
N GLY A 574 16.47 -15.85 -28.42
CA GLY A 574 17.01 -15.61 -27.09
C GLY A 574 16.23 -14.52 -26.36
N TYR A 575 16.93 -13.74 -25.53
CA TYR A 575 16.33 -12.62 -24.84
C TYR A 575 15.88 -11.51 -25.81
N ASP A 576 14.67 -11.00 -25.63
CA ASP A 576 14.26 -9.74 -26.25
C ASP A 576 13.44 -8.81 -25.30
N PRO A 577 13.35 -7.49 -25.57
CA PRO A 577 12.59 -6.55 -24.74
C PRO A 577 11.06 -6.56 -24.99
N VAL A 578 10.51 -7.64 -25.53
CA VAL A 578 9.07 -7.86 -25.73
C VAL A 578 8.59 -9.01 -24.83
N THR A 579 9.31 -10.12 -24.87
CA THR A 579 8.96 -11.38 -24.22
C THR A 579 10.02 -11.91 -23.25
N GLY A 580 11.16 -11.23 -23.11
CA GLY A 580 12.20 -11.57 -22.14
C GLY A 580 12.91 -12.86 -22.56
N LEU A 581 13.13 -13.78 -21.63
CA LEU A 581 13.61 -15.14 -21.89
C LEU A 581 12.53 -16.08 -22.49
N GLY A 582 11.39 -15.53 -22.90
CA GLY A 582 10.21 -16.30 -23.33
C GLY A 582 9.37 -16.84 -22.17
N SER A 583 8.53 -17.82 -22.46
CA SER A 583 7.79 -18.59 -21.44
C SER A 583 8.58 -19.82 -21.01
N VAL A 584 8.06 -20.65 -20.10
CA VAL A 584 8.81 -21.80 -19.54
C VAL A 584 8.02 -23.10 -19.53
N ASP A 585 8.70 -24.20 -19.82
CA ASP A 585 8.24 -25.55 -19.42
C ASP A 585 8.56 -25.67 -17.92
N PHE A 586 7.52 -25.58 -17.08
CA PHE A 586 7.76 -25.44 -15.65
C PHE A 586 8.28 -26.71 -14.99
N ASN A 587 7.96 -27.90 -15.52
CA ASN A 587 8.53 -29.15 -15.04
C ASN A 587 10.02 -29.27 -15.43
N ALA A 588 10.41 -28.87 -16.64
CA ALA A 588 11.82 -28.84 -17.05
C ALA A 588 12.62 -27.79 -16.26
N LEU A 589 12.09 -26.57 -16.09
CA LEU A 589 12.69 -25.53 -15.27
C LEU A 589 12.85 -26.00 -13.81
N SER A 590 11.80 -26.59 -13.22
CA SER A 590 11.86 -27.16 -11.88
C SER A 590 12.86 -28.31 -11.78
N ALA A 591 13.11 -29.09 -12.83
CA ALA A 591 14.09 -30.17 -12.81
C ALA A 591 15.53 -29.64 -12.74
N VAL A 592 15.85 -28.57 -13.47
CA VAL A 592 17.21 -27.96 -13.49
C VAL A 592 17.46 -26.95 -12.36
N TRP A 593 16.42 -26.50 -11.65
CA TRP A 593 16.57 -25.49 -10.61
C TRP A 593 17.50 -25.94 -9.47
N PRO A 594 18.49 -25.11 -9.05
CA PRO A 594 19.42 -25.44 -7.96
C PRO A 594 18.72 -25.83 -6.65
N LEU A 595 19.31 -26.76 -5.91
CA LEU A 595 18.82 -27.16 -4.58
C LEU A 595 19.40 -26.23 -3.50
N GLY A 596 18.53 -25.69 -2.64
CA GLY A 596 18.94 -24.95 -1.44
C GLY A 596 19.43 -25.89 -0.32
N PRO A 597 20.09 -25.35 0.73
CA PRO A 597 20.57 -26.15 1.85
C PRO A 597 19.43 -26.81 2.65
N SER A 598 18.22 -26.27 2.59
CA SER A 598 17.01 -26.87 3.19
C SER A 598 16.48 -28.09 2.43
N ALA A 599 16.98 -28.40 1.22
CA ALA A 599 16.48 -29.51 0.41
C ALA A 599 16.60 -30.90 1.06
N SER A 600 17.44 -31.05 2.10
CA SER A 600 17.56 -32.28 2.88
C SER A 600 16.61 -32.37 4.10
N LEU A 601 15.90 -31.29 4.44
CA LEU A 601 14.95 -31.25 5.56
C LEU A 601 13.57 -31.77 5.13
N VAL A 602 12.77 -32.16 6.12
CA VAL A 602 11.34 -32.48 5.96
C VAL A 602 10.55 -31.19 5.82
N ALA A 603 9.87 -31.03 4.69
CA ALA A 603 8.94 -29.93 4.44
C ALA A 603 7.83 -29.90 5.50
N THR A 604 7.69 -28.77 6.18
CA THR A 604 6.79 -28.60 7.33
C THR A 604 5.72 -27.56 7.00
N SER A 605 4.46 -27.90 7.28
CA SER A 605 3.31 -27.01 7.15
C SER A 605 2.84 -26.58 8.54
N MET A 606 2.37 -25.34 8.65
CA MET A 606 1.72 -24.81 9.85
C MET A 606 0.29 -24.37 9.51
N ARG A 607 -0.67 -24.81 10.31
CA ARG A 607 -2.05 -24.31 10.29
C ARG A 607 -2.29 -23.48 11.56
N LEU A 608 -2.87 -22.29 11.38
CA LEU A 608 -3.33 -21.43 12.47
C LEU A 608 -4.84 -21.28 12.40
N THR A 609 -5.50 -21.38 13.56
CA THR A 609 -6.94 -21.11 13.71
C THR A 609 -7.17 -20.37 15.02
N ALA A 610 -7.72 -19.15 14.98
CA ALA A 610 -8.24 -18.53 16.20
C ALA A 610 -9.50 -19.29 16.64
N ILE A 611 -9.50 -19.81 17.87
CA ILE A 611 -10.63 -20.53 18.45
C ILE A 611 -11.50 -19.53 19.21
N ALA A 612 -12.53 -19.00 18.55
CA ALA A 612 -13.73 -18.58 19.26
C ALA A 612 -14.49 -19.83 19.73
N ALA A 613 -15.22 -19.74 20.85
CA ALA A 613 -16.22 -20.74 21.18
C ALA A 613 -17.35 -20.71 20.12
N GLY A 614 -17.27 -21.58 19.11
CA GLY A 614 -18.30 -21.75 18.08
C GLY A 614 -17.93 -21.31 16.65
N ILE A 615 -16.70 -20.88 16.36
CA ILE A 615 -16.26 -20.57 14.98
C ILE A 615 -15.12 -21.50 14.57
N SER A 616 -15.36 -22.32 13.56
CA SER A 616 -14.36 -23.16 12.90
C SER A 616 -14.09 -22.66 11.49
N GLY A 617 -12.85 -22.22 11.19
CA GLY A 617 -12.39 -21.97 9.81
C GLY A 617 -12.30 -20.51 9.35
N GLY A 618 -12.50 -19.52 10.24
CA GLY A 618 -12.28 -18.10 9.90
C GLY A 618 -10.81 -17.68 10.02
N LEU A 619 -10.27 -17.03 8.98
CA LEU A 619 -8.91 -16.46 8.95
C LEU A 619 -8.85 -14.97 9.40
N SER A 620 -9.97 -14.48 9.95
CA SER A 620 -10.15 -13.14 10.51
C SER A 620 -10.93 -13.23 11.83
N TYR A 621 -10.39 -12.69 12.92
CA TYR A 621 -11.03 -12.70 14.25
C TYR A 621 -11.31 -11.27 14.75
N SER A 622 -12.41 -11.08 15.48
CA SER A 622 -12.75 -9.82 16.17
C SER A 622 -12.50 -9.90 17.67
N ALA A 623 -11.57 -9.09 18.18
CA ALA A 623 -11.24 -9.01 19.61
C ALA A 623 -11.57 -7.64 20.21
N THR A 624 -11.85 -7.58 21.51
CA THR A 624 -11.75 -6.32 22.26
C THR A 624 -10.29 -6.03 22.64
N PRO A 625 -9.88 -4.76 22.82
CA PRO A 625 -8.52 -4.42 23.22
C PRO A 625 -8.07 -5.14 24.49
N GLY A 626 -6.94 -5.84 24.46
CA GLY A 626 -6.42 -6.63 25.59
C GLY A 626 -7.16 -7.95 25.87
N GLN A 627 -8.10 -8.38 25.02
CA GLN A 627 -8.78 -9.67 25.16
C GLN A 627 -7.79 -10.84 24.99
N GLN A 628 -7.95 -11.90 25.78
CA GLN A 628 -7.31 -13.19 25.50
C GLN A 628 -8.00 -13.87 24.31
N VAL A 629 -7.27 -14.06 23.21
CA VAL A 629 -7.71 -14.76 22.00
C VAL A 629 -7.04 -16.14 21.97
N PRO A 630 -7.79 -17.25 22.09
CA PRO A 630 -7.21 -18.58 21.97
C PRO A 630 -6.84 -18.85 20.51
N VAL A 631 -5.63 -19.35 20.26
CA VAL A 631 -5.11 -19.67 18.93
C VAL A 631 -4.60 -21.11 18.92
N SER A 632 -5.17 -21.94 18.06
CA SER A 632 -4.64 -23.26 17.74
C SER A 632 -3.49 -23.14 16.76
N ILE A 633 -2.36 -23.74 17.10
CA ILE A 633 -1.18 -23.87 16.26
C ILE A 633 -1.00 -25.36 15.99
N THR A 634 -1.06 -25.78 14.71
CA THR A 634 -0.82 -27.16 14.29
C THR A 634 0.34 -27.22 13.31
N LEU A 635 1.43 -27.90 13.69
CA LEU A 635 2.54 -28.28 12.81
C LEU A 635 2.31 -29.70 12.29
N GLN A 636 2.56 -29.93 11.01
CA GLN A 636 2.47 -31.25 10.37
C GLN A 636 3.47 -31.33 9.19
N PRO A 637 3.98 -32.52 8.82
CA PRO A 637 4.79 -32.64 7.61
C PRO A 637 3.88 -32.39 6.40
N VAL A 638 4.42 -31.75 5.37
CA VAL A 638 3.70 -31.56 4.10
C VAL A 638 3.35 -32.92 3.47
N ASN A 639 4.22 -33.92 3.63
CA ASN A 639 4.05 -35.26 3.09
C ASN A 639 3.78 -36.26 4.24
N SER A 640 2.56 -36.82 4.28
CA SER A 640 2.10 -37.73 5.35
C SER A 640 2.77 -39.11 5.40
N ASN A 641 3.72 -39.38 4.50
CA ASN A 641 4.44 -40.65 4.38
C ASN A 641 5.76 -40.71 5.16
N THR A 642 6.24 -39.58 5.70
CA THR A 642 7.41 -39.56 6.59
C THR A 642 6.98 -39.77 8.04
N ASN A 643 7.52 -40.78 8.71
CA ASN A 643 7.41 -40.97 10.17
C ASN A 643 8.25 -39.92 10.96
N ALA A 644 8.09 -38.64 10.63
CA ALA A 644 8.87 -37.52 11.13
C ALA A 644 8.22 -36.86 12.38
N GLY A 645 7.52 -37.64 13.22
CA GLY A 645 6.63 -37.10 14.25
C GLY A 645 7.27 -36.34 15.43
N ASN A 646 8.59 -36.14 15.42
CA ASN A 646 9.34 -35.53 16.52
C ASN A 646 9.79 -34.11 16.15
N TYR A 647 8.95 -33.12 16.42
CA TYR A 647 9.31 -31.70 16.33
C TYR A 647 10.16 -31.26 17.53
N ALA A 648 11.21 -30.48 17.30
CA ALA A 648 11.99 -29.81 18.32
C ALA A 648 12.13 -28.31 18.02
N GLY A 649 12.61 -27.50 18.97
CA GLY A 649 12.85 -26.08 18.76
C GLY A 649 11.72 -25.18 19.26
N THR A 650 11.65 -23.97 18.69
CA THR A 650 10.89 -22.86 19.27
C THR A 650 9.81 -22.35 18.32
N ILE A 651 8.62 -22.08 18.87
CA ILE A 651 7.57 -21.31 18.22
C ILE A 651 7.57 -19.90 18.82
N THR A 652 7.71 -18.90 17.95
CA THR A 652 7.59 -17.48 18.30
C THR A 652 6.27 -16.94 17.78
N ILE A 653 5.73 -15.93 18.46
CA ILE A 653 4.45 -15.30 18.15
C ILE A 653 4.67 -13.79 18.17
N SER A 654 4.14 -13.08 17.18
CA SER A 654 4.28 -11.63 17.05
C SER A 654 2.97 -10.97 16.60
N PHE A 655 2.74 -9.74 17.05
CA PHE A 655 1.67 -8.86 16.55
C PHE A 655 2.31 -7.66 15.87
N ASP A 656 2.03 -7.46 14.58
CA ASP A 656 2.61 -6.37 13.77
C ASP A 656 4.14 -6.30 13.97
N GLY A 657 4.77 -7.48 13.95
CA GLY A 657 6.20 -7.66 14.22
C GLY A 657 6.64 -7.69 15.68
N ALA A 658 5.89 -7.09 16.60
CA ALA A 658 6.24 -7.07 18.02
C ALA A 658 6.18 -8.49 18.60
N ILE A 659 7.36 -9.10 18.82
CA ILE A 659 7.50 -10.45 19.35
C ILE A 659 6.97 -10.50 20.79
N SER A 660 6.04 -11.42 21.05
CA SER A 660 5.57 -11.74 22.40
C SER A 660 6.76 -12.25 23.24
N PRO A 661 6.97 -11.73 24.46
CA PRO A 661 8.12 -12.12 25.30
C PRO A 661 8.11 -13.59 25.73
N THR A 662 7.01 -14.32 25.49
CA THR A 662 6.87 -15.74 25.80
C THR A 662 7.03 -16.58 24.53
N ALA A 663 8.26 -16.99 24.22
CA ALA A 663 8.52 -18.00 23.19
C ALA A 663 8.10 -19.40 23.68
N LEU A 664 7.40 -20.16 22.84
CA LEU A 664 6.91 -21.50 23.17
C LEU A 664 7.93 -22.56 22.77
N GLN A 665 8.40 -23.34 23.75
CA GLN A 665 9.24 -24.52 23.50
C GLN A 665 8.37 -25.70 23.10
N ILE A 666 8.73 -26.39 22.02
CA ILE A 666 8.08 -27.65 21.65
C ILE A 666 8.59 -28.76 22.59
N PRO A 667 7.72 -29.48 23.34
CA PRO A 667 8.15 -30.53 24.26
C PRO A 667 8.83 -31.68 23.50
N SER A 668 10.02 -32.08 23.95
CA SER A 668 10.93 -33.03 23.29
C SER A 668 10.47 -34.50 23.24
N THR A 669 9.19 -34.77 23.50
CA THR A 669 8.64 -36.13 23.70
C THR A 669 7.32 -36.38 22.97
N SER A 670 7.10 -35.77 21.80
CA SER A 670 5.96 -36.05 20.90
C SER A 670 6.11 -37.37 20.11
N SER A 671 6.60 -38.43 20.77
CA SER A 671 7.01 -39.68 20.13
C SER A 671 5.89 -40.34 19.30
N GLY A 672 5.99 -40.22 17.97
CA GLY A 672 5.17 -40.98 17.01
C GLY A 672 3.91 -40.28 16.49
N ALA A 673 3.69 -38.99 16.75
CA ALA A 673 2.54 -38.25 16.21
C ALA A 673 2.90 -37.48 14.93
N ASN A 674 2.21 -37.74 13.82
CA ASN A 674 2.41 -37.03 12.54
C ASN A 674 1.97 -35.54 12.55
N SER A 675 1.68 -34.97 13.72
CA SER A 675 1.34 -33.56 13.90
C SER A 675 1.54 -33.14 15.35
N TYR A 676 2.12 -31.96 15.59
CA TYR A 676 2.11 -31.29 16.88
C TYR A 676 0.97 -30.25 16.89
N THR A 677 0.13 -30.24 17.93
CA THR A 677 -0.90 -29.20 18.10
C THR A 677 -0.87 -28.63 19.51
N ALA A 678 -0.89 -27.30 19.61
CA ALA A 678 -0.98 -26.56 20.86
C ALA A 678 -2.04 -25.46 20.76
N SER A 679 -2.69 -25.14 21.88
CA SER A 679 -3.55 -23.96 22.00
C SER A 679 -2.85 -22.94 22.88
N TYR A 680 -2.79 -21.69 22.42
CA TYR A 680 -2.13 -20.59 23.11
C TYR A 680 -3.05 -19.36 23.17
N ALA A 681 -3.20 -18.75 24.34
CA ALA A 681 -3.95 -17.51 24.49
C ALA A 681 -3.03 -16.31 24.20
N VAL A 682 -3.24 -15.66 23.06
CA VAL A 682 -2.56 -14.39 22.74
C VAL A 682 -3.37 -13.24 23.34
N THR A 683 -2.69 -12.23 23.89
CA THR A 683 -3.36 -11.00 24.31
C THR A 683 -3.49 -10.09 23.11
N ALA A 684 -4.72 -9.77 22.69
CA ALA A 684 -4.97 -8.84 21.60
C ALA A 684 -4.34 -7.46 21.89
N PRO A 685 -3.78 -6.76 20.89
CA PRO A 685 -3.29 -5.39 21.02
C PRO A 685 -4.26 -4.45 21.76
N THR A 686 -3.72 -3.39 22.38
CA THR A 686 -4.53 -2.38 23.09
C THR A 686 -4.93 -1.22 22.17
N THR A 687 -4.24 -1.07 21.04
CA THR A 687 -4.65 -0.32 19.86
C THR A 687 -5.87 -0.98 19.22
N ALA A 688 -6.72 -0.16 18.59
CA ALA A 688 -7.84 -0.64 17.78
C ALA A 688 -7.47 -0.49 16.30
N GLY A 689 -7.90 -1.43 15.46
CA GLY A 689 -7.50 -1.52 14.07
C GLY A 689 -7.44 -2.96 13.56
N SER A 690 -6.90 -3.15 12.36
CA SER A 690 -6.47 -4.47 11.90
C SER A 690 -5.02 -4.69 12.29
N HIS A 691 -4.72 -5.89 12.78
CA HIS A 691 -3.41 -6.32 13.26
C HIS A 691 -3.07 -7.68 12.63
N VAL A 692 -1.79 -7.94 12.37
CA VAL A 692 -1.33 -9.23 11.86
C VAL A 692 -0.68 -10.02 12.98
N LEU A 693 -1.27 -11.18 13.29
CA LEU A 693 -0.70 -12.19 14.17
C LEU A 693 0.17 -13.14 13.33
N THR A 694 1.49 -13.06 13.47
CA THR A 694 2.43 -13.99 12.81
C THR A 694 3.00 -14.97 13.82
N VAL A 695 2.86 -16.27 13.53
CA VAL A 695 3.45 -17.38 14.28
C VAL A 695 4.55 -18.02 13.44
N THR A 696 5.74 -18.18 14.01
CA THR A 696 6.92 -18.68 13.31
C THR A 696 7.53 -19.85 14.08
N TYR A 697 7.67 -20.98 13.40
CA TYR A 697 8.45 -22.12 13.85
C TYR A 697 9.86 -22.05 13.26
N SER A 698 10.88 -22.12 14.13
CA SER A 698 12.30 -21.96 13.76
C SER A 698 12.87 -23.06 12.86
N GLY A 699 12.14 -24.18 12.69
CA GLY A 699 12.72 -25.41 12.17
C GLY A 699 13.60 -26.10 13.22
N ASP A 700 14.09 -27.28 12.86
CA ASP A 700 15.08 -28.06 13.62
C ASP A 700 16.05 -28.78 12.64
N ALA A 701 16.88 -29.70 13.14
CA ALA A 701 17.84 -30.45 12.30
C ALA A 701 17.18 -31.43 11.29
N THR A 702 15.88 -31.67 11.42
CA THR A 702 15.04 -32.56 10.59
C THR A 702 13.98 -31.77 9.83
N HIS A 703 13.39 -30.73 10.42
CA HIS A 703 12.23 -30.01 9.91
C HIS A 703 12.58 -28.61 9.39
N ALA A 704 12.06 -28.27 8.20
CA ALA A 704 12.18 -26.92 7.67
C ALA A 704 11.43 -25.88 8.53
N PRO A 705 11.96 -24.65 8.67
CA PRO A 705 11.22 -23.54 9.28
C PRO A 705 9.94 -23.21 8.50
N VAL A 706 8.91 -22.75 9.20
CA VAL A 706 7.67 -22.27 8.58
C VAL A 706 7.03 -21.18 9.44
N ALA A 707 6.46 -20.18 8.78
CA ALA A 707 5.69 -19.11 9.43
C ALA A 707 4.30 -19.01 8.78
N ARG A 708 3.31 -18.57 9.56
CA ARG A 708 1.92 -18.41 9.14
C ARG A 708 1.34 -17.16 9.81
N ALA A 709 0.60 -16.36 9.07
CA ALA A 709 -0.06 -15.15 9.57
C ALA A 709 -1.60 -15.33 9.68
N LEU A 710 -2.23 -14.54 10.55
CA LEU A 710 -3.67 -14.44 10.75
C LEU A 710 -4.06 -12.96 10.90
N SER A 711 -5.18 -12.56 10.33
CA SER A 711 -5.73 -11.20 10.53
C SER A 711 -6.55 -11.12 11.82
N LEU A 712 -6.24 -10.15 12.68
CA LEU A 712 -6.95 -9.85 13.92
C LEU A 712 -7.48 -8.42 13.89
N THR A 713 -8.80 -8.24 13.84
CA THR A 713 -9.40 -6.92 14.02
C THR A 713 -9.67 -6.67 15.51
N VAL A 714 -9.04 -5.64 16.07
CA VAL A 714 -9.23 -5.22 17.46
C VAL A 714 -10.16 -4.01 17.51
N GLY A 715 -11.19 -4.07 18.36
CA GLY A 715 -12.18 -3.00 18.55
C GLY A 715 -13.38 -3.08 17.61
N SER A 716 -13.56 -4.17 16.86
CA SER A 716 -14.66 -4.32 15.90
C SER A 716 -15.95 -4.85 16.53
N ILE A 717 -16.67 -3.96 17.21
CA ILE A 717 -18.12 -3.89 17.01
C ILE A 717 -18.34 -2.49 16.45
N SER A 718 -18.89 -2.35 15.25
CA SER A 718 -19.30 -1.05 14.72
C SER A 718 -20.34 -0.49 15.67
N ALA A 719 -19.91 0.38 16.59
CA ALA A 719 -20.77 0.83 17.67
C ALA A 719 -21.99 1.52 17.05
N THR A 720 -23.18 1.16 17.55
CA THR A 720 -24.46 1.74 17.14
C THR A 720 -25.09 2.48 18.32
N GLY A 721 -26.04 3.37 18.03
CA GLY A 721 -26.63 4.24 19.04
C GLY A 721 -25.82 5.53 19.24
N SER A 722 -25.76 6.01 20.49
CA SER A 722 -25.15 7.29 20.83
C SER A 722 -24.62 7.28 22.26
N MET A 723 -23.98 8.37 22.67
CA MET A 723 -23.54 8.55 24.06
C MET A 723 -23.76 9.99 24.50
N THR A 724 -23.79 10.21 25.81
CA THR A 724 -23.81 11.55 26.42
C THR A 724 -22.68 11.67 27.43
N LEU A 725 -22.17 12.90 27.58
CA LEU A 725 -21.02 13.21 28.44
C LEU A 725 -21.42 14.21 29.53
N SER A 726 -20.96 13.99 30.75
CA SER A 726 -20.98 15.00 31.80
C SER A 726 -19.62 15.13 32.47
N VAL A 727 -19.24 16.38 32.78
CA VAL A 727 -17.99 16.74 33.44
C VAL A 727 -18.29 17.85 34.45
N PRO A 728 -18.00 17.65 35.75
CA PRO A 728 -18.08 18.72 36.75
C PRO A 728 -17.05 19.83 36.48
N ASN A 729 -17.43 21.06 36.79
CA ASN A 729 -16.52 22.22 36.82
C ASN A 729 -15.33 21.94 37.75
N ILE A 730 -14.17 22.48 37.39
CA ILE A 730 -12.89 22.21 38.08
C ILE A 730 -12.24 23.53 38.51
N SER A 731 -11.46 23.51 39.59
CA SER A 731 -10.59 24.63 39.97
C SER A 731 -9.14 24.15 39.96
N VAL A 732 -8.24 24.93 39.35
CA VAL A 732 -6.81 24.61 39.23
C VAL A 732 -6.01 25.80 39.75
N ALA A 733 -5.13 25.58 40.71
CA ALA A 733 -4.18 26.59 41.14
C ALA A 733 -3.07 26.75 40.09
N ASN A 734 -2.51 27.96 39.95
CA ASN A 734 -1.37 28.19 39.07
C ASN A 734 -0.19 27.23 39.37
N ASN A 735 0.52 26.77 38.33
CA ASN A 735 1.59 25.77 38.40
C ASN A 735 1.23 24.41 39.05
N SER A 736 -0.05 24.08 39.16
CA SER A 736 -0.55 22.83 39.78
C SER A 736 -1.37 21.96 38.82
N THR A 737 -1.88 20.82 39.31
CA THR A 737 -2.85 19.98 38.60
C THR A 737 -4.06 19.66 39.46
N ALA A 738 -5.23 19.56 38.85
CA ALA A 738 -6.45 19.07 39.50
C ALA A 738 -7.08 17.92 38.69
N LEU A 739 -8.02 17.21 39.30
CA LEU A 739 -8.78 16.11 38.70
C LEU A 739 -10.27 16.43 38.70
N THR A 740 -10.97 16.08 37.62
CA THR A 740 -12.43 16.00 37.56
C THR A 740 -12.85 14.67 36.92
N GLN A 741 -14.08 14.24 37.16
CA GLN A 741 -14.59 12.95 36.69
C GLN A 741 -15.44 13.15 35.44
N VAL A 742 -15.10 12.44 34.36
CA VAL A 742 -15.92 12.38 33.15
C VAL A 742 -16.82 11.17 33.25
N THR A 743 -18.13 11.37 33.07
CA THR A 743 -19.11 10.28 32.99
C THR A 743 -19.55 10.11 31.54
N VAL A 744 -19.54 8.86 31.06
CA VAL A 744 -20.09 8.48 29.75
C VAL A 744 -21.32 7.63 29.98
N THR A 745 -22.47 8.13 29.52
CA THR A 745 -23.74 7.39 29.56
C THR A 745 -24.09 6.95 28.14
N PRO A 746 -23.97 5.65 27.80
CA PRO A 746 -24.37 5.12 26.51
C PRO A 746 -25.90 5.13 26.35
N THR A 747 -26.37 5.33 25.13
CA THR A 747 -27.78 5.23 24.74
C THR A 747 -27.91 4.49 23.42
N GLY A 748 -29.06 3.86 23.17
CA GLY A 748 -29.30 3.12 21.92
C GLY A 748 -28.39 1.90 21.70
N GLY A 749 -27.79 1.34 22.76
CA GLY A 749 -26.94 0.14 22.69
C GLY A 749 -25.44 0.35 22.53
N TYR A 750 -24.96 1.61 22.61
CA TYR A 750 -23.53 1.92 22.40
C TYR A 750 -22.58 1.14 23.32
N ASN A 751 -21.63 0.43 22.70
CA ASN A 751 -20.64 -0.44 23.33
C ASN A 751 -19.23 -0.28 22.72
N GLY A 752 -18.83 0.97 22.45
CA GLY A 752 -17.58 1.32 21.76
C GLY A 752 -16.42 1.78 22.65
N ARG A 753 -15.35 2.30 22.02
CA ARG A 753 -14.17 2.86 22.71
C ARG A 753 -14.07 4.35 22.42
N VAL A 754 -14.22 5.16 23.45
CA VAL A 754 -14.19 6.63 23.34
C VAL A 754 -12.74 7.13 23.39
N VAL A 755 -12.34 7.86 22.34
CA VAL A 755 -11.16 8.73 22.33
C VAL A 755 -11.58 10.18 22.55
N TRP A 756 -10.65 11.00 23.05
CA TRP A 756 -10.97 12.29 23.66
C TRP A 756 -10.21 13.44 23.03
N SER A 757 -10.93 14.52 22.72
CA SER A 757 -10.35 15.83 22.42
C SER A 757 -10.89 16.88 23.39
N LEU A 758 -10.01 17.79 23.82
CA LEU A 758 -10.37 18.91 24.68
C LEU A 758 -10.05 20.22 23.94
N SER A 759 -11.03 21.11 23.86
CA SER A 759 -10.89 22.42 23.23
C SER A 759 -11.37 23.51 24.18
N ALA A 760 -10.79 24.70 24.12
CA ALA A 760 -11.31 25.87 24.81
C ALA A 760 -12.29 26.62 23.91
N THR A 761 -13.43 27.05 24.46
CA THR A 761 -14.50 27.72 23.72
C THR A 761 -14.69 29.18 24.12
N ALA A 762 -14.30 29.57 25.33
CA ALA A 762 -14.29 30.97 25.77
C ALA A 762 -13.36 31.20 26.97
N ALA A 763 -12.92 32.45 27.14
CA ALA A 763 -12.29 32.94 28.37
C ALA A 763 -13.05 34.19 28.86
N SER A 764 -13.03 34.44 30.17
CA SER A 764 -13.62 35.65 30.76
C SER A 764 -12.94 36.93 30.23
N PRO A 765 -13.66 38.05 30.05
CA PRO A 765 -13.07 39.28 29.53
C PRO A 765 -11.88 39.76 30.37
N GLY A 766 -10.72 39.93 29.74
CA GLY A 766 -9.47 40.29 30.42
C GLY A 766 -8.59 39.12 30.86
N ALA A 767 -9.01 37.86 30.64
CA ALA A 767 -8.20 36.69 30.93
C ALA A 767 -6.94 36.61 30.01
N PRO A 768 -5.76 36.27 30.55
CA PRO A 768 -4.53 36.11 29.77
C PRO A 768 -4.56 34.85 28.89
N GLN A 769 -3.64 34.76 27.93
CA GLN A 769 -3.43 33.53 27.16
C GLN A 769 -3.11 32.38 28.11
N LEU A 770 -3.89 31.31 28.03
CA LEU A 770 -3.76 30.17 28.94
C LEU A 770 -3.02 29.03 28.24
N SER A 771 -1.89 28.64 28.84
CA SER A 771 -1.09 27.46 28.46
C SER A 771 -1.17 26.42 29.57
N GLY A 772 -1.74 25.26 29.23
CA GLY A 772 -1.97 24.17 30.19
C GLY A 772 -1.86 22.80 29.53
N CYS A 773 -2.30 21.79 30.24
CA CYS A 773 -2.31 20.40 29.78
C CYS A 773 -3.49 19.62 30.35
N TYR A 774 -3.84 18.49 29.72
CA TYR A 774 -4.84 17.56 30.20
C TYR A 774 -4.43 16.11 30.00
N TRP A 775 -4.92 15.22 30.84
CA TRP A 775 -4.76 13.77 30.67
C TRP A 775 -6.12 13.13 30.87
N ILE A 776 -6.51 12.28 29.93
CA ILE A 776 -7.71 11.46 30.01
C ILE A 776 -7.45 10.19 29.19
N THR A 777 -7.66 9.03 29.80
CA THR A 777 -7.44 7.75 29.13
C THR A 777 -8.60 7.42 28.19
N PRO A 778 -8.34 6.91 26.97
CA PRO A 778 -9.38 6.32 26.14
C PRO A 778 -10.17 5.28 26.93
N LEU A 779 -11.50 5.31 26.81
CA LEU A 779 -12.40 4.59 27.71
C LEU A 779 -13.24 3.58 26.93
N LEU A 780 -13.21 2.32 27.35
CA LEU A 780 -14.15 1.30 26.85
C LEU A 780 -15.50 1.48 27.57
N VAL A 781 -16.59 1.55 26.80
CA VAL A 781 -17.94 1.79 27.31
C VAL A 781 -18.77 0.53 27.21
N ASN A 782 -19.27 0.05 28.34
CA ASN A 782 -20.17 -1.10 28.43
C ASN A 782 -21.16 -0.86 29.58
N GLY A 783 -22.19 -0.07 29.31
CA GLY A 783 -22.99 0.61 30.35
C GLY A 783 -22.36 1.95 30.77
N THR A 784 -22.97 2.62 31.75
CA THR A 784 -22.48 3.91 32.25
C THR A 784 -21.13 3.74 32.95
N VAL A 785 -20.11 4.40 32.43
CA VAL A 785 -18.72 4.29 32.90
C VAL A 785 -18.13 5.68 33.17
N THR A 786 -17.03 5.72 33.92
CA THR A 786 -16.37 6.97 34.30
C THR A 786 -14.86 6.89 34.07
N THR A 787 -14.23 8.02 33.76
CA THR A 787 -12.78 8.18 33.68
C THR A 787 -12.36 9.50 34.33
N GLN A 788 -11.06 9.65 34.63
CA GLN A 788 -10.53 10.88 35.21
C GLN A 788 -9.97 11.80 34.12
N LEU A 789 -10.45 13.03 34.10
CA LEU A 789 -9.81 14.15 33.39
C LEU A 789 -8.92 14.89 34.39
N LYS A 790 -7.61 14.71 34.24
CA LYS A 790 -6.62 15.55 34.92
C LYS A 790 -6.39 16.80 34.08
N MET A 791 -6.27 17.96 34.71
CA MET A 791 -5.85 19.22 34.07
C MET A 791 -4.69 19.83 34.83
N GLY A 792 -3.76 20.46 34.11
CA GLY A 792 -2.54 21.05 34.67
C GLY A 792 -2.23 22.42 34.08
N MET A 793 -1.53 23.23 34.87
CA MET A 793 -1.18 24.62 34.56
C MET A 793 0.33 24.85 34.66
N GLY A 794 0.87 25.69 33.77
CA GLY A 794 2.25 26.18 33.86
C GLY A 794 3.31 25.08 33.98
N SER A 795 4.15 25.15 35.01
CA SER A 795 5.26 24.20 35.22
C SER A 795 4.81 22.76 35.45
N ALA A 796 3.55 22.51 35.83
CA ALA A 796 3.00 21.16 35.96
C ALA A 796 2.88 20.40 34.62
N CYS A 797 3.02 21.11 33.49
CA CYS A 797 2.97 20.56 32.13
C CYS A 797 4.35 20.32 31.50
N SER A 798 5.43 20.42 32.28
CA SER A 798 6.82 20.31 31.81
C SER A 798 7.15 18.94 31.18
N ASN A 799 6.68 17.84 31.78
CA ASN A 799 6.99 16.46 31.36
C ASN A 799 5.85 15.80 30.55
N VAL A 800 5.08 16.58 29.78
CA VAL A 800 3.81 16.11 29.19
C VAL A 800 3.89 15.98 27.66
N GLN A 801 3.43 14.82 27.18
CA GLN A 801 3.28 14.45 25.77
C GLN A 801 2.50 15.52 24.97
N PRO A 802 2.87 15.85 23.72
CA PRO A 802 2.30 17.01 23.01
C PRO A 802 0.77 16.99 22.78
N GLN A 803 0.18 15.81 22.56
CA GLN A 803 -1.28 15.65 22.40
C GLN A 803 -2.11 16.10 23.61
N ALA A 804 -1.46 16.22 24.77
CA ALA A 804 -2.07 16.58 26.04
C ALA A 804 -1.95 18.09 26.37
N ARG A 805 -1.63 18.96 25.41
CA ARG A 805 -1.42 20.42 25.67
C ARG A 805 -2.62 21.28 25.24
N ILE A 806 -2.88 22.34 26.02
CA ILE A 806 -3.97 23.30 25.83
C ILE A 806 -3.38 24.68 25.56
N ALA A 807 -3.86 25.37 24.52
CA ALA A 807 -3.62 26.79 24.28
C ALA A 807 -4.95 27.52 24.07
N VAL A 808 -5.15 28.65 24.77
CA VAL A 808 -6.36 29.48 24.67
C VAL A 808 -6.00 30.92 24.32
N GLN A 809 -6.46 31.42 23.18
CA GLN A 809 -6.35 32.84 22.81
C GLN A 809 -7.60 33.61 23.23
N ALA A 810 -7.41 34.83 23.73
CA ALA A 810 -8.52 35.75 23.99
C ALA A 810 -8.96 36.47 22.71
N THR A 811 -10.24 36.44 22.39
CA THR A 811 -10.82 37.26 21.32
C THR A 811 -10.93 38.71 21.77
N GLN A 812 -10.10 39.60 21.23
CA GLN A 812 -10.31 41.04 21.40
C GLN A 812 -11.52 41.48 20.57
N ALA A 813 -12.59 41.91 21.25
CA ALA A 813 -13.64 42.68 20.62
C ALA A 813 -13.09 44.08 20.29
N SER A 814 -13.01 44.41 19.00
CA SER A 814 -12.66 45.76 18.55
C SER A 814 -13.79 46.74 18.84
N ILE A 815 -13.72 47.42 19.98
CA ILE A 815 -14.66 48.49 20.34
C ILE A 815 -14.29 49.73 19.53
N GLY A 816 -15.01 49.96 18.43
CA GLY A 816 -15.07 51.28 17.80
C GLY A 816 -15.78 52.26 18.73
N ALA A 817 -15.22 53.46 18.91
CA ALA A 817 -15.76 54.46 19.81
C ALA A 817 -17.14 54.97 19.33
N ASP A 818 -18.08 55.07 20.28
CA ASP A 818 -19.43 55.59 20.05
C ASP A 818 -19.42 57.12 19.90
N HIS A 819 -20.04 57.61 18.84
CA HIS A 819 -20.50 58.99 18.74
C HIS A 819 -21.99 59.00 18.41
N THR A 820 -22.80 59.21 19.45
CA THR A 820 -24.25 59.29 19.34
C THR A 820 -24.73 60.56 18.64
N GLN A 821 -25.49 60.41 17.55
CA GLN A 821 -26.63 61.29 17.27
C GLN A 821 -27.82 60.47 16.73
N ARG A 822 -29.00 60.74 17.31
CA ARG A 822 -30.28 60.20 16.86
C ARG A 822 -30.75 60.94 15.61
N ARG A 823 -31.30 60.23 14.62
CA ARG A 823 -32.71 60.38 14.21
C ARG A 823 -33.18 59.40 13.12
N ASP A 824 -34.42 58.95 13.33
CA ASP A 824 -35.49 58.63 12.36
C ASP A 824 -35.38 57.47 11.34
N LEU A 825 -36.44 56.64 11.39
CA LEU A 825 -36.94 55.66 10.40
C LEU A 825 -37.57 56.38 9.17
N PRO A 826 -38.10 55.72 8.09
CA PRO A 826 -38.30 54.27 7.83
C PRO A 826 -38.00 53.76 6.37
N ALA A 827 -38.25 52.45 6.17
CA ALA A 827 -38.82 51.79 4.96
C ALA A 827 -38.00 51.59 3.65
N GLY A 828 -38.25 50.43 2.99
CA GLY A 828 -38.28 50.34 1.51
C GLY A 828 -37.56 49.17 0.82
N THR A 829 -38.34 48.14 0.40
CA THR A 829 -38.22 47.36 -0.88
C THR A 829 -36.83 46.91 -1.41
N ILE A 830 -36.54 45.60 -1.49
CA ILE A 830 -36.84 44.69 -2.63
C ILE A 830 -36.22 45.14 -3.98
N TYR A 831 -35.24 44.39 -4.51
CA TYR A 831 -35.41 43.60 -5.75
C TYR A 831 -34.25 42.61 -5.98
N ALA A 832 -34.55 41.49 -6.64
CA ALA A 832 -33.59 40.48 -7.10
C ALA A 832 -33.15 40.74 -8.56
N GLY A 833 -32.03 40.15 -8.99
CA GLY A 833 -31.55 40.21 -10.37
C GLY A 833 -30.38 39.26 -10.62
N LEU A 834 -30.64 38.15 -11.29
CA LEU A 834 -29.69 37.09 -11.66
C LEU A 834 -29.58 37.03 -13.20
N VAL A 835 -28.61 36.28 -13.74
CA VAL A 835 -28.51 35.76 -15.14
C VAL A 835 -27.67 36.54 -16.18
N ILE A 836 -26.46 36.01 -16.42
CA ILE A 836 -25.84 35.61 -17.71
C ILE A 836 -25.85 36.58 -18.92
N PHE A 837 -24.67 36.87 -19.47
CA PHE A 837 -24.27 36.45 -20.84
C PHE A 837 -22.74 36.52 -21.02
N GLY A 838 -22.19 35.68 -21.89
CA GLY A 838 -20.76 35.65 -22.22
C GLY A 838 -20.49 35.68 -23.72
N THR A 839 -19.29 35.22 -24.08
CA THR A 839 -18.75 34.90 -25.42
C THR A 839 -17.85 35.94 -26.12
N LEU A 840 -17.02 35.38 -27.02
CA LEU A 840 -16.18 36.01 -28.06
C LEU A 840 -14.87 36.69 -27.60
N GLY A 841 -13.78 35.91 -27.69
CA GLY A 841 -12.42 36.43 -27.71
C GLY A 841 -11.90 36.70 -29.14
N MET A 842 -10.75 37.34 -29.27
CA MET A 842 -9.97 37.41 -30.50
C MET A 842 -8.45 37.42 -30.26
N LYS A 843 -7.71 36.83 -31.20
CA LYS A 843 -6.23 36.70 -31.19
C LYS A 843 -5.56 37.95 -31.76
N ARG A 844 -4.46 38.43 -31.15
CA ARG A 844 -3.09 38.59 -31.78
C ARG A 844 -2.18 39.65 -31.12
N ARG A 845 -1.07 39.16 -30.54
CA ARG A 845 0.35 39.60 -30.65
C ARG A 845 0.74 41.10 -30.82
N ARG A 846 1.70 41.48 -29.93
CA ARG A 846 2.87 42.40 -30.14
C ARG A 846 2.52 43.91 -30.26
N ARG A 847 3.27 44.88 -29.70
CA ARG A 847 4.73 44.99 -29.39
C ARG A 847 5.01 46.27 -28.54
N PHE A 848 6.24 46.43 -28.00
CA PHE A 848 6.84 47.65 -27.36
C PHE A 848 6.23 48.08 -25.98
N MET A 849 6.93 48.26 -24.84
CA MET A 849 8.21 48.93 -24.47
C MET A 849 8.26 50.42 -24.88
N SER A 850 8.41 51.41 -24.00
CA SER A 850 9.48 51.57 -23.00
C SER A 850 9.32 52.86 -22.14
N LEU A 851 10.34 53.19 -21.32
CA LEU A 851 10.52 54.34 -20.40
C LEU A 851 9.74 54.29 -19.07
N LEU A 852 10.20 54.94 -18.00
CA LEU A 852 11.54 55.21 -17.41
C LEU A 852 11.24 55.83 -16.02
N GLY A 853 12.14 55.73 -15.04
CA GLY A 853 11.84 56.15 -13.66
C GLY A 853 12.17 57.60 -13.29
N VAL A 854 11.60 58.00 -12.14
CA VAL A 854 12.10 58.99 -11.15
C VAL A 854 12.11 60.48 -11.55
N ILE A 855 11.45 61.33 -10.73
CA ILE A 855 12.07 62.43 -9.95
C ILE A 855 11.00 63.17 -9.11
N THR A 856 11.32 63.39 -7.84
CA THR A 856 10.67 64.32 -6.89
C THR A 856 11.55 65.55 -6.68
N VAL A 857 10.96 66.75 -6.49
CA VAL A 857 11.55 68.04 -6.02
C VAL A 857 10.49 69.15 -6.28
N ALA A 858 10.27 70.22 -5.50
CA ALA A 858 10.64 70.64 -4.13
C ALA A 858 9.53 71.58 -3.59
N LEU A 859 9.52 72.03 -2.32
CA LEU A 859 10.02 73.34 -1.80
C LEU A 859 9.38 73.53 -0.39
N PHE A 860 9.87 74.30 0.61
CA PHE A 860 11.17 74.96 0.90
C PHE A 860 11.22 75.35 2.41
N LEU A 861 12.43 75.40 3.02
CA LEU A 861 12.88 76.27 4.14
C LEU A 861 12.17 76.19 5.54
N SER A 862 12.83 76.36 6.70
CA SER A 862 14.26 76.63 7.03
C SER A 862 14.62 76.44 8.53
N ALA A 863 15.91 76.14 8.81
CA ALA A 863 16.68 76.34 10.05
C ALA A 863 16.31 75.52 11.33
N GLY A 864 17.24 75.15 12.23
CA GLY A 864 18.71 75.19 12.15
C GLY A 864 19.44 74.94 13.49
N LEU A 865 20.45 74.04 13.47
CA LEU A 865 21.68 73.95 14.30
C LEU A 865 21.65 73.82 15.87
N THR A 866 22.37 72.78 16.33
CA THR A 866 23.30 72.69 17.49
C THR A 866 22.85 72.96 18.94
N GLY A 867 23.33 72.10 19.86
CA GLY A 867 23.52 72.49 21.28
C GLY A 867 23.60 71.32 22.27
N CYS A 868 24.78 71.07 22.85
CA CYS A 868 24.93 70.24 24.06
C CYS A 868 24.53 71.03 25.32
N GLY A 869 24.11 70.35 26.38
CA GLY A 869 23.98 70.97 27.70
C GLY A 869 23.20 70.14 28.71
N GLY A 870 23.91 69.47 29.62
CA GLY A 870 23.30 68.92 30.84
C GLY A 870 23.47 69.86 32.01
N SER A 871 22.52 69.86 32.95
CA SER A 871 22.70 70.23 34.36
C SER A 871 21.48 69.78 35.14
N GLY A 872 21.69 69.19 36.32
CA GLY A 872 20.59 68.81 37.21
C GLY A 872 20.33 69.88 38.28
N SER A 873 19.18 69.79 38.94
CA SER A 873 18.98 70.37 40.27
C SER A 873 18.02 69.52 41.09
N SER A 874 18.38 69.30 42.35
CA SER A 874 17.63 68.57 43.37
C SER A 874 16.27 69.19 43.71
N GLY A 875 15.28 68.35 44.02
CA GLY A 875 14.01 68.76 44.63
C GLY A 875 13.39 67.61 45.44
N THR A 876 13.56 67.62 46.76
CA THR A 876 12.99 66.62 47.68
C THR A 876 11.52 66.87 47.96
N GLY A 877 10.68 65.83 47.88
CA GLY A 877 9.29 65.86 48.32
C GLY A 877 8.72 64.45 48.43
N GLY A 878 8.67 63.90 49.65
CA GLY A 878 8.10 62.58 49.89
C GLY A 878 6.59 62.61 50.01
N ASN A 879 5.92 61.53 49.58
CA ASN A 879 4.57 61.21 50.02
C ASN A 879 4.37 59.69 50.04
N ASN A 880 3.91 59.17 51.18
CA ASN A 880 3.60 57.75 51.34
C ASN A 880 2.29 57.42 50.62
N ASN A 881 2.32 56.44 49.72
CA ASN A 881 1.13 55.68 49.31
C ASN A 881 1.53 54.21 49.20
N ASN A 882 1.09 53.41 50.17
CA ASN A 882 1.24 51.96 50.15
C ASN A 882 0.05 51.38 49.37
N PRO A 883 0.23 50.75 48.20
CA PRO A 883 -0.88 50.23 47.43
C PRO A 883 -1.44 48.95 48.07
N THR A 884 -2.74 48.94 48.33
CA THR A 884 -3.49 47.71 48.67
C THR A 884 -3.27 46.66 47.58
N PRO A 885 -3.05 45.37 47.89
CA PRO A 885 -2.88 44.34 46.88
C PRO A 885 -4.13 44.24 45.98
N PRO A 886 -3.98 44.01 44.66
CA PRO A 886 -5.14 43.76 43.80
C PRO A 886 -5.86 42.49 44.26
N GLN A 887 -7.19 42.55 44.41
CA GLN A 887 -7.98 41.33 44.54
C GLN A 887 -7.89 40.54 43.24
N THR A 888 -7.26 39.37 43.29
CA THR A 888 -7.25 38.40 42.19
C THR A 888 -8.66 37.83 42.01
N GLN A 889 -9.43 38.45 41.10
CA GLN A 889 -10.68 37.87 40.60
C GLN A 889 -10.39 36.48 40.01
N PRO A 890 -11.09 35.40 40.43
CA PRO A 890 -10.88 34.08 39.87
C PRO A 890 -11.23 34.05 38.38
N MET A 891 -10.25 33.78 37.52
CA MET A 891 -10.45 33.81 36.08
C MET A 891 -11.05 32.51 35.60
N SER A 892 -12.21 32.58 34.93
CA SER A 892 -12.93 31.41 34.44
C SER A 892 -12.74 31.23 32.93
N TYR A 893 -12.59 29.97 32.53
CA TYR A 893 -12.39 29.50 31.16
C TYR A 893 -13.37 28.37 30.87
N THR A 894 -14.07 28.43 29.74
CA THR A 894 -15.00 27.39 29.32
C THR A 894 -14.30 26.43 28.36
N PHE A 895 -14.38 25.14 28.67
CA PHE A 895 -13.84 24.05 27.89
C PHE A 895 -14.96 23.20 27.31
N LYS A 896 -14.77 22.72 26.08
CA LYS A 896 -15.58 21.69 25.42
C LYS A 896 -14.75 20.40 25.37
N LEU A 897 -15.15 19.41 26.16
CA LEU A 897 -14.67 18.04 26.01
C LEU A 897 -15.53 17.34 24.95
N THR A 898 -14.88 16.70 23.99
CA THR A 898 -15.52 15.88 22.96
C THR A 898 -14.99 14.46 23.06
N GLY A 899 -15.92 13.51 23.20
CA GLY A 899 -15.65 12.09 23.08
C GLY A 899 -16.15 11.61 21.72
N THR A 900 -15.34 10.84 21.01
CA THR A 900 -15.67 10.25 19.71
C THR A 900 -15.35 8.76 19.78
N ASP A 901 -16.20 7.90 19.22
CA ASP A 901 -15.88 6.48 19.10
C ASP A 901 -14.67 6.29 18.17
N SER A 902 -13.72 5.42 18.55
CA SER A 902 -12.46 5.26 17.81
C SER A 902 -12.58 4.52 16.48
N VAL A 903 -13.77 4.05 16.10
CA VAL A 903 -14.03 3.33 14.84
C VAL A 903 -15.14 4.02 14.05
N ASN A 904 -16.29 4.28 14.68
CA ASN A 904 -17.43 4.95 14.07
C ASN A 904 -17.47 6.43 14.47
N LEU A 905 -16.68 7.27 13.78
CA LEU A 905 -16.53 8.70 14.06
C LEU A 905 -17.86 9.51 14.07
N SER A 906 -18.93 8.98 13.43
CA SER A 906 -20.27 9.59 13.49
C SER A 906 -20.87 9.57 14.91
N ILE A 907 -20.46 8.64 15.76
CA ILE A 907 -20.81 8.61 17.18
C ILE A 907 -19.84 9.52 17.94
N THR A 908 -20.20 10.80 17.97
CA THR A 908 -19.51 11.84 18.71
C THR A 908 -20.46 12.50 19.70
N ALA A 909 -19.98 12.77 20.91
CA ALA A 909 -20.68 13.54 21.92
C ALA A 909 -19.77 14.63 22.46
N SER A 910 -20.35 15.75 22.90
CA SER A 910 -19.61 16.84 23.51
C SER A 910 -20.33 17.38 24.74
N THR A 911 -19.56 17.90 25.68
CA THR A 911 -20.09 18.60 26.86
C THR A 911 -19.16 19.74 27.23
N THR A 912 -19.68 20.75 27.92
CA THR A 912 -18.92 21.94 28.33
C THR A 912 -18.84 22.05 29.84
N PHE A 913 -17.66 22.37 30.35
CA PHE A 913 -17.42 22.64 31.77
C PHE A 913 -16.54 23.88 31.92
N ASN A 914 -16.64 24.53 33.08
CA ASN A 914 -15.82 25.68 33.42
C ASN A 914 -14.63 25.25 34.29
N MET A 915 -13.46 25.79 33.95
CA MET A 915 -12.26 25.76 34.79
C MET A 915 -12.08 27.14 35.42
N THR A 916 -11.92 27.19 36.74
CA THR A 916 -11.51 28.41 37.46
C THR A 916 -10.02 28.33 37.78
N LEU A 917 -9.25 29.31 37.33
CA LEU A 917 -7.86 29.48 37.73
C LEU A 917 -7.82 30.23 39.08
N GLN A 918 -7.15 29.63 40.06
CA GLN A 918 -6.91 30.18 41.41
C GLN A 918 -5.49 30.72 41.54
#